data_AF-A0A2M7YQ05-F1
#
_entry.id   AF-A0A2M7YQ05-F1
#
_cell.length_a   1.000
_cell.length_b   1.000
_cell.length_c   1.000
_cell.angle_alpha   90.00
_cell.angle_beta   90.00
_cell.angle_gamma   90.00
#
_symmetry.space_group_name_H-M   'P 1'
#
loop_
_entity.id
_entity.type
_entity.pdbx_description
1 polymer ?
#
loop_
_entity_poly.entity_id
_entity_poly.type
_entity_poly.pdbx_seq_one_letter_code
_entity_poly.pdbx_strand_id
1 'polypeptide(L)'
;MVDFRPGGIDFMAYTHDHPRPTVSVIIPVYNKLDLTRVCIESLHTHPVEPGFEIIVVDNGSTDGTTEWLREQQEAKRLRSVLSGENLGFADGCNAGAAVARGKYLLFLNNDMEVKPSWLDPLVTTLDHDPQVGVVGAKLLFPDGTIQHGGVALVEVHADRVTFGGIHLSYQKSGSDPAANRAQQMQVVTGACLAIRPEVFAAAGGFDAEYWNGNEDVDLCLKVKQAGWKVVYRPECEIIHYESQSGTQRWTKVEHNLQIFMKRWHGVAGPDFIRDQDGKFIATPDNKISPYIQPRLRLGEPEPSRWRASVVVLVWNALDYVRRCADSLLQHTGDDCELIFVDNGSEMDTLKYLSELDGKHERVRVIFNGENRGFAAGNNVGIAASRGRYICLLNSDTVVTAGWLDRLIAAAESGAGVGLAGPVTNSITGGQKLDQVGYDQDSLEGLDDFAATHASTCAGGAEQALWLVGYCLLIKREVVEKIGGLDEGFGRGNYEDTDYCLRAFLAGYSSVVARDSFVHHYGSRSFIAGGVDYDRELDEKFQIFRKKWDLEPTARQTGNLNLKQLIDDGFLPGLHFHPLPLSTRVEVLPLPSWEADRWTEKAERFYALGRLDKAERMLRAVLAGRPDHDRAANDLAVIVWQADSAGKGRDEAVDILAGILARDPNNTDARWNLEQMEEPVGV
;
A
#
# COMPACT_ATOMS: atom_id res chain seq x y z
N MET A 1 1.08 31.05 -6.59
CA MET A 1 -0.38 31.29 -6.49
C MET A 1 -0.77 32.14 -7.68
N VAL A 2 -1.47 31.55 -8.66
CA VAL A 2 -2.11 32.32 -9.73
C VAL A 2 -3.45 32.80 -9.16
N ASP A 3 -3.79 34.07 -9.34
CA ASP A 3 -5.01 34.67 -8.79
C ASP A 3 -6.18 34.39 -9.73
N PHE A 4 -7.07 33.48 -9.32
CA PHE A 4 -8.25 33.05 -10.08
C PHE A 4 -9.54 33.79 -9.66
N ARG A 5 -9.46 34.85 -8.85
CA ARG A 5 -10.64 35.51 -8.27
C ARG A 5 -11.52 36.19 -9.35
N PRO A 6 -12.77 35.74 -9.56
CA PRO A 6 -13.77 36.51 -10.28
C PRO A 6 -14.06 37.84 -9.55
N GLY A 7 -14.29 38.92 -10.29
CA GLY A 7 -14.67 40.20 -9.70
C GLY A 7 -16.08 40.13 -9.09
N GLY A 8 -16.22 40.54 -7.81
CA GLY A 8 -17.53 40.66 -7.15
C GLY A 8 -17.81 39.66 -6.00
N ILE A 9 -16.88 38.76 -5.68
CA ILE A 9 -17.07 37.75 -4.62
C ILE A 9 -16.52 38.27 -3.28
N ASP A 10 -17.33 38.18 -2.21
CA ASP A 10 -16.95 38.55 -0.85
C ASP A 10 -16.16 37.40 -0.19
N PHE A 11 -14.90 37.65 0.12
CA PHE A 11 -13.99 36.70 0.77
C PHE A 11 -13.78 37.10 2.24
N MET A 12 -14.53 36.50 3.16
CA MET A 12 -14.28 36.69 4.60
C MET A 12 -13.00 35.94 5.01
N ALA A 13 -11.98 36.70 5.44
CA ALA A 13 -10.67 36.17 5.81
C ALA A 13 -10.74 35.35 7.11
N TYR A 14 -10.23 34.11 7.06
CA TYR A 14 -10.07 33.23 8.22
C TYR A 14 -8.62 33.25 8.73
N THR A 15 -8.43 33.38 10.04
CA THR A 15 -7.13 33.43 10.71
C THR A 15 -6.34 32.11 10.62
N HIS A 16 -5.02 32.19 10.67
CA HIS A 16 -4.03 31.21 10.17
C HIS A 16 -3.69 30.02 11.11
N ASP A 17 -4.62 29.52 11.95
CA ASP A 17 -4.27 28.65 13.10
C ASP A 17 -4.33 27.11 12.88
N HIS A 18 -4.44 26.59 11.64
CA HIS A 18 -4.54 25.14 11.41
C HIS A 18 -3.48 24.57 10.43
N PRO A 19 -3.05 23.30 10.60
CA PRO A 19 -2.16 22.62 9.66
C PRO A 19 -2.76 22.59 8.25
N ARG A 20 -1.90 22.57 7.23
CA ARG A 20 -2.34 22.53 5.83
C ARG A 20 -3.02 21.17 5.54
N PRO A 21 -4.27 21.14 5.02
CA PRO A 21 -4.97 19.89 4.76
C PRO A 21 -4.33 19.12 3.59
N THR A 22 -4.53 17.81 3.53
CA THR A 22 -4.07 16.99 2.40
C THR A 22 -4.89 17.30 1.15
N VAL A 23 -6.20 17.46 1.30
CA VAL A 23 -7.14 17.69 0.20
C VAL A 23 -8.07 18.85 0.53
N SER A 24 -8.35 19.70 -0.46
CA SER A 24 -9.48 20.62 -0.42
C SER A 24 -10.63 20.03 -1.24
N VAL A 25 -11.69 19.60 -0.56
CA VAL A 25 -12.92 19.12 -1.19
C VAL A 25 -13.77 20.33 -1.57
N ILE A 26 -13.92 20.57 -2.86
CA ILE A 26 -14.61 21.71 -3.46
C ILE A 26 -15.96 21.22 -4.00
N ILE A 27 -17.04 21.77 -3.46
CA ILE A 27 -18.42 21.35 -3.76
C ILE A 27 -19.17 22.55 -4.35
N PRO A 28 -19.31 22.66 -5.68
CA PRO A 28 -20.21 23.64 -6.28
C PRO A 28 -21.66 23.26 -6.00
N VAL A 29 -22.46 24.22 -5.55
CA VAL A 29 -23.86 24.02 -5.15
C VAL A 29 -24.75 25.01 -5.87
N TYR A 30 -25.87 24.51 -6.39
CA TYR A 30 -26.99 25.32 -6.86
C TYR A 30 -28.32 24.65 -6.47
N ASN A 31 -28.93 25.14 -5.40
CA ASN A 31 -30.07 24.54 -4.72
C ASN A 31 -29.81 23.09 -4.23
N LYS A 32 -30.89 22.36 -3.94
CA LYS A 32 -30.91 20.98 -3.44
C LYS A 32 -30.27 20.84 -2.07
N LEU A 33 -30.66 21.71 -1.14
CA LEU A 33 -30.21 21.70 0.25
C LEU A 33 -30.21 20.29 0.87
N ASP A 34 -31.27 19.51 0.67
CA ASP A 34 -31.38 18.16 1.25
C ASP A 34 -30.26 17.22 0.79
N LEU A 35 -29.88 17.28 -0.50
CA LEU A 35 -28.77 16.48 -1.04
C LEU A 35 -27.42 17.00 -0.55
N THR A 36 -27.25 18.33 -0.53
CA THR A 36 -26.04 18.96 0.02
C THR A 36 -25.81 18.54 1.47
N ARG A 37 -26.86 18.46 2.30
CA ARG A 37 -26.76 17.99 3.69
C ARG A 37 -26.29 16.54 3.78
N VAL A 38 -26.82 15.65 2.93
CA VAL A 38 -26.39 14.25 2.88
C VAL A 38 -24.92 14.15 2.48
N CYS A 39 -24.49 14.91 1.46
CA CYS A 39 -23.11 14.94 1.02
C CYS A 39 -22.16 15.39 2.14
N ILE A 40 -22.45 16.54 2.77
CA ILE A 40 -21.62 17.08 3.85
C ILE A 40 -21.59 16.16 5.07
N GLU A 41 -22.71 15.56 5.46
CA GLU A 41 -22.75 14.62 6.59
C GLU A 41 -21.97 13.34 6.29
N SER A 42 -22.02 12.83 5.04
CA SER A 42 -21.24 11.67 4.63
C SER A 42 -19.73 11.92 4.71
N LEU A 43 -19.29 13.15 4.38
CA LEU A 43 -17.90 13.59 4.52
C LEU A 43 -17.47 13.64 6.00
N HIS A 44 -18.33 14.15 6.88
CA HIS A 44 -18.05 14.18 8.32
C HIS A 44 -18.02 12.79 8.96
N THR A 45 -18.86 11.87 8.48
CA THR A 45 -18.96 10.50 9.00
C THR A 45 -17.79 9.62 8.58
N HIS A 46 -17.12 9.95 7.47
CA HIS A 46 -15.98 9.20 6.94
C HIS A 46 -14.72 10.07 6.87
N PRO A 47 -14.17 10.50 8.02
CA PRO A 47 -12.91 11.23 8.06
C PRO A 47 -11.75 10.34 7.58
N VAL A 48 -10.71 10.97 7.04
CA VAL A 48 -9.53 10.31 6.50
C VAL A 48 -8.30 11.07 6.97
N GLU A 49 -7.22 10.34 7.30
CA GLU A 49 -5.96 10.91 7.78
C GLU A 49 -4.88 10.83 6.69
N PRO A 50 -4.14 11.92 6.39
CA PRO A 50 -4.25 13.24 7.00
C PRO A 50 -5.45 14.00 6.44
N GLY A 51 -6.19 14.71 7.31
CA GLY A 51 -7.48 15.37 7.05
C GLY A 51 -7.65 16.18 5.75
N PHE A 52 -8.91 16.49 5.44
CA PHE A 52 -9.31 17.40 4.35
C PHE A 52 -10.10 18.60 4.88
N GLU A 53 -10.13 19.68 4.08
CA GLU A 53 -11.07 20.79 4.30
C GLU A 53 -12.25 20.71 3.32
N ILE A 54 -13.40 21.21 3.74
CA ILE A 54 -14.62 21.28 2.93
C ILE A 54 -14.86 22.74 2.52
N ILE A 55 -14.95 22.97 1.21
CA ILE A 55 -15.20 24.28 0.60
C ILE A 55 -16.45 24.16 -0.27
N VAL A 56 -17.54 24.77 0.17
CA VAL A 56 -18.80 24.78 -0.57
C VAL A 56 -18.94 26.10 -1.31
N VAL A 57 -19.16 26.04 -2.62
CA VAL A 57 -19.35 27.23 -3.46
C VAL A 57 -20.81 27.34 -3.85
N ASP A 58 -21.53 28.26 -3.22
CA ASP A 58 -22.93 28.51 -3.50
C ASP A 58 -23.08 29.46 -4.70
N ASN A 59 -23.54 28.91 -5.82
CA ASN A 59 -23.80 29.61 -7.07
C ASN A 59 -25.18 30.29 -7.08
N GLY A 60 -25.49 31.04 -6.02
CA GLY A 60 -26.74 31.81 -5.91
C GLY A 60 -27.98 30.94 -5.74
N SER A 61 -27.94 29.99 -4.80
CA SER A 61 -29.11 29.16 -4.44
C SER A 61 -30.29 29.99 -3.91
N THR A 62 -31.49 29.44 -4.04
CA THR A 62 -32.76 30.10 -3.71
C THR A 62 -33.68 29.26 -2.80
N ASP A 63 -33.21 28.11 -2.34
CA ASP A 63 -33.98 27.10 -1.61
C ASP A 63 -33.60 27.01 -0.11
N GLY A 64 -32.93 28.03 0.42
CA GLY A 64 -32.43 28.05 1.80
C GLY A 64 -30.99 27.54 1.95
N THR A 65 -30.34 27.08 0.87
CA THR A 65 -28.95 26.60 0.93
C THR A 65 -27.98 27.68 1.39
N THR A 66 -28.14 28.92 0.91
CA THR A 66 -27.26 30.05 1.29
C THR A 66 -27.30 30.31 2.79
N GLU A 67 -28.48 30.36 3.40
CA GLU A 67 -28.67 30.58 4.84
C GLU A 67 -28.04 29.44 5.64
N TRP A 68 -28.31 28.19 5.25
CA TRP A 68 -27.75 27.02 5.92
C TRP A 68 -26.21 26.99 5.85
N LEU A 69 -25.61 27.35 4.71
CA LEU A 69 -24.15 27.39 4.57
C LEU A 69 -23.49 28.45 5.46
N ARG A 70 -24.15 29.60 5.68
CA ARG A 70 -23.67 30.61 6.65
C ARG A 70 -23.62 30.02 8.05
N GLU A 71 -24.68 29.32 8.47
CA GLU A 71 -24.74 28.65 9.79
C GLU A 71 -23.63 27.59 9.94
N GLN A 72 -23.39 26.76 8.92
CA GLN A 72 -22.33 25.74 8.97
C GLN A 72 -20.93 26.34 9.02
N GLN A 73 -20.72 27.48 8.33
CA GLN A 73 -19.45 28.20 8.38
C GLN A 73 -19.21 28.83 9.76
N GLU A 74 -20.24 29.43 10.38
CA GLU A 74 -20.16 29.95 11.76
C GLU A 74 -19.85 28.82 12.77
N ALA A 75 -20.41 27.63 12.55
CA ALA A 75 -20.12 26.42 13.32
C ALA A 75 -18.73 25.82 13.02
N LYS A 76 -17.94 26.42 12.12
CA LYS A 76 -16.61 25.95 11.70
C LYS A 76 -16.59 24.52 11.12
N ARG A 77 -17.73 24.07 10.58
CA ARG A 77 -17.84 22.73 9.96
C ARG A 77 -17.35 22.71 8.52
N LEU A 78 -17.44 23.84 7.82
CA LEU A 78 -17.01 24.01 6.44
C LEU A 78 -16.64 25.46 6.14
N ARG A 79 -16.07 25.71 4.96
CA ARG A 79 -15.89 27.03 4.37
C ARG A 79 -16.90 27.21 3.24
N SER A 80 -17.46 28.40 3.11
CA SER A 80 -18.42 28.73 2.06
C SER A 80 -17.93 29.90 1.22
N VAL A 81 -18.20 29.85 -0.09
CA VAL A 81 -18.03 30.96 -1.04
C VAL A 81 -19.40 31.25 -1.62
N LEU A 82 -19.92 32.46 -1.40
CA LEU A 82 -21.28 32.82 -1.82
C LEU A 82 -21.20 33.76 -3.03
N SER A 83 -21.50 33.24 -4.22
CA SER A 83 -21.37 33.98 -5.48
C SER A 83 -22.49 35.00 -5.68
N GLY A 84 -23.63 34.85 -5.01
CA GLY A 84 -24.80 35.72 -5.14
C GLY A 84 -25.61 35.54 -6.43
N GLU A 85 -25.00 34.99 -7.48
CA GLU A 85 -25.64 34.59 -8.73
C GLU A 85 -25.08 33.25 -9.25
N ASN A 86 -25.78 32.66 -10.22
CA ASN A 86 -25.36 31.39 -10.81
C ASN A 86 -24.32 31.60 -11.90
N LEU A 87 -23.06 31.32 -11.56
CA LEU A 87 -21.90 31.46 -12.44
C LEU A 87 -21.68 30.23 -13.36
N GLY A 88 -22.49 29.17 -13.22
CA GLY A 88 -22.24 27.90 -13.91
C GLY A 88 -21.22 27.02 -13.16
N PHE A 89 -21.05 25.79 -13.64
CA PHE A 89 -20.26 24.77 -12.94
C PHE A 89 -18.76 25.12 -12.92
N ALA A 90 -18.22 25.50 -14.07
CA ALA A 90 -16.79 25.80 -14.22
C ALA A 90 -16.34 26.94 -13.29
N ASP A 91 -17.04 28.08 -13.30
CA ASP A 91 -16.70 29.22 -12.45
C ASP A 91 -16.91 28.93 -10.96
N GLY A 92 -17.94 28.16 -10.59
CA GLY A 92 -18.13 27.70 -9.21
C GLY A 92 -16.94 26.86 -8.73
N CYS A 93 -16.50 25.88 -9.52
CA CYS A 93 -15.31 25.08 -9.23
C CYS A 93 -14.04 25.95 -9.12
N ASN A 94 -13.83 26.87 -10.07
CA ASN A 94 -12.66 27.75 -10.09
C ASN A 94 -12.62 28.67 -8.86
N ALA A 95 -13.76 29.22 -8.44
CA ALA A 95 -13.86 30.06 -7.24
C ALA A 95 -13.48 29.28 -5.97
N GLY A 96 -13.93 28.02 -5.85
CA GLY A 96 -13.53 27.14 -4.76
C GLY A 96 -12.04 26.80 -4.78
N ALA A 97 -11.50 26.49 -5.96
CA ALA A 97 -10.07 26.23 -6.14
C ALA A 97 -9.19 27.44 -5.77
N ALA A 98 -9.66 28.66 -6.02
CA ALA A 98 -8.93 29.89 -5.71
C ALA A 98 -8.70 30.07 -4.20
N VAL A 99 -9.56 29.50 -3.35
CA VAL A 99 -9.48 29.63 -1.89
C VAL A 99 -9.01 28.35 -1.19
N ALA A 100 -8.73 27.29 -1.96
CA ALA A 100 -8.25 26.00 -1.49
C ALA A 100 -6.81 26.06 -0.94
N ARG A 101 -6.54 25.29 0.11
CA ARG A 101 -5.23 25.24 0.79
C ARG A 101 -4.57 23.86 0.70
N GLY A 102 -5.32 22.85 0.28
CA GLY A 102 -4.91 21.46 0.24
C GLY A 102 -3.71 21.19 -0.66
N LYS A 103 -2.98 20.10 -0.37
CA LYS A 103 -1.96 19.57 -1.28
C LYS A 103 -2.58 19.15 -2.62
N TYR A 104 -3.81 18.63 -2.59
CA TYR A 104 -4.60 18.29 -3.77
C TYR A 104 -5.96 19.01 -3.76
N LEU A 105 -6.49 19.27 -4.96
CA LEU A 105 -7.87 19.73 -5.14
C LEU A 105 -8.73 18.51 -5.46
N LEU A 106 -9.92 18.43 -4.87
CA LEU A 106 -10.92 17.44 -5.23
C LEU A 106 -12.24 18.13 -5.49
N PHE A 107 -12.77 17.99 -6.70
CA PHE A 107 -14.10 18.48 -7.06
C PHE A 107 -15.11 17.37 -6.81
N LEU A 108 -16.20 17.68 -6.12
CA LEU A 108 -17.27 16.74 -5.77
C LEU A 108 -18.63 17.41 -5.94
N ASN A 109 -19.55 16.78 -6.65
CA ASN A 109 -20.92 17.30 -6.75
C ASN A 109 -21.65 17.25 -5.39
N ASN A 110 -22.67 18.08 -5.24
CA ASN A 110 -23.43 18.20 -3.99
C ASN A 110 -24.44 17.07 -3.74
N ASP A 111 -24.70 16.22 -4.75
CA ASP A 111 -25.62 15.08 -4.71
C ASP A 111 -24.88 13.73 -4.63
N MET A 112 -23.76 13.73 -3.93
CA MET A 112 -22.88 12.58 -3.71
C MET A 112 -22.92 12.12 -2.27
N GLU A 113 -22.79 10.81 -2.05
CA GLU A 113 -22.56 10.23 -0.73
C GLU A 113 -21.29 9.37 -0.78
N VAL A 114 -20.29 9.77 0.00
CA VAL A 114 -19.00 9.09 0.07
C VAL A 114 -19.08 7.87 0.99
N LYS A 115 -18.30 6.84 0.67
CA LYS A 115 -18.17 5.61 1.46
C LYS A 115 -16.94 5.63 2.37
N PRO A 116 -16.79 4.70 3.34
CA PRO A 116 -15.55 4.55 4.09
C PRO A 116 -14.32 4.41 3.18
N SER A 117 -13.20 5.05 3.56
CA SER A 117 -11.93 5.03 2.82
C SER A 117 -11.99 5.50 1.35
N TRP A 118 -13.02 6.27 0.97
CA TRP A 118 -13.19 6.74 -0.40
C TRP A 118 -12.01 7.57 -0.93
N LEU A 119 -11.37 8.37 -0.06
CA LEU A 119 -10.34 9.33 -0.49
C LEU A 119 -8.97 8.66 -0.71
N ASP A 120 -8.65 7.60 0.06
CA ASP A 120 -7.33 6.98 0.08
C ASP A 120 -6.84 6.55 -1.31
N PRO A 121 -7.67 5.89 -2.16
CA PRO A 121 -7.22 5.48 -3.49
C PRO A 121 -6.83 6.66 -4.38
N LEU A 122 -7.50 7.80 -4.24
CA LEU A 122 -7.23 9.02 -5.02
C LEU A 122 -5.92 9.67 -4.57
N VAL A 123 -5.78 9.90 -3.26
CA VAL A 123 -4.58 10.51 -2.67
C VAL A 123 -3.37 9.61 -2.89
N THR A 124 -3.50 8.32 -2.61
CA THR A 124 -2.38 7.37 -2.76
C THR A 124 -1.91 7.28 -4.21
N THR A 125 -2.78 7.41 -5.22
CA THR A 125 -2.31 7.44 -6.61
C THR A 125 -1.65 8.77 -7.00
N LEU A 126 -2.14 9.90 -6.48
CA LEU A 126 -1.47 11.21 -6.65
C LEU A 126 -0.18 11.36 -5.84
N ASP A 127 -0.03 10.66 -4.74
CA ASP A 127 1.25 10.52 -4.06
C ASP A 127 2.11 9.60 -4.93
N HIS A 128 1.65 8.35 -5.06
CA HIS A 128 1.97 7.28 -6.01
C HIS A 128 2.86 7.63 -7.21
N ASP A 129 2.26 8.38 -8.10
CA ASP A 129 2.75 8.54 -9.45
C ASP A 129 2.91 10.03 -9.73
N PRO A 130 4.15 10.56 -9.74
CA PRO A 130 4.39 11.95 -10.07
C PRO A 130 4.03 12.29 -11.51
N GLN A 131 3.72 11.30 -12.36
CA GLN A 131 3.22 11.55 -13.72
C GLN A 131 1.68 11.62 -13.78
N VAL A 132 0.96 11.26 -12.71
CA VAL A 132 -0.50 11.39 -12.66
C VAL A 132 -0.88 12.80 -12.26
N GLY A 133 -1.64 13.46 -13.15
CA GLY A 133 -2.19 14.79 -12.91
C GLY A 133 -3.61 14.74 -12.35
N VAL A 134 -4.42 13.76 -12.81
CA VAL A 134 -5.85 13.66 -12.49
C VAL A 134 -6.23 12.23 -12.11
N VAL A 135 -7.07 12.09 -11.09
CA VAL A 135 -7.67 10.81 -10.68
C VAL A 135 -9.18 10.92 -10.54
N GLY A 136 -9.93 9.98 -11.11
CA GLY A 136 -11.40 9.88 -10.99
C GLY A 136 -11.85 8.64 -10.23
N ALA A 137 -13.04 8.75 -9.61
CA ALA A 137 -13.68 7.71 -8.81
C ALA A 137 -14.62 6.80 -9.63
N LYS A 138 -15.05 5.67 -9.05
CA LYS A 138 -16.22 4.89 -9.52
C LYS A 138 -17.48 5.47 -8.92
N LEU A 139 -18.44 5.81 -9.77
CA LEU A 139 -19.74 6.31 -9.34
C LEU A 139 -20.81 5.23 -9.53
N LEU A 140 -21.61 5.05 -8.48
CA LEU A 140 -22.72 4.11 -8.44
C LEU A 140 -24.04 4.87 -8.31
N PHE A 141 -25.08 4.37 -8.94
CA PHE A 141 -26.45 4.73 -8.59
C PHE A 141 -26.83 4.14 -7.22
N PRO A 142 -27.88 4.65 -6.56
CA PRO A 142 -28.34 4.12 -5.27
C PRO A 142 -28.75 2.64 -5.31
N ASP A 143 -29.10 2.11 -6.48
CA ASP A 143 -29.43 0.69 -6.68
C ASP A 143 -28.18 -0.21 -6.81
N GLY A 144 -26.98 0.36 -6.72
CA GLY A 144 -25.71 -0.35 -6.82
C GLY A 144 -25.24 -0.62 -8.26
N THR A 145 -25.94 -0.11 -9.27
CA THR A 145 -25.47 -0.16 -10.66
C THR A 145 -24.46 0.96 -10.94
N ILE A 146 -23.59 0.75 -11.91
CA ILE A 146 -22.51 1.68 -12.25
C ILE A 146 -23.07 2.83 -13.08
N GLN A 147 -22.76 4.05 -12.67
CA GLN A 147 -22.96 5.25 -13.47
C GLN A 147 -21.66 5.69 -14.16
N HIS A 148 -20.51 5.50 -13.52
CA HIS A 148 -19.22 5.89 -14.08
C HIS A 148 -18.14 4.86 -13.77
N GLY A 149 -17.58 4.25 -14.83
CA GLY A 149 -16.38 3.41 -14.78
C GLY A 149 -15.21 3.96 -15.61
N GLY A 150 -15.13 5.28 -15.78
CA GLY A 150 -14.27 5.98 -16.75
C GLY A 150 -15.05 6.55 -17.94
N VAL A 151 -14.41 7.42 -18.73
CA VAL A 151 -14.97 7.99 -19.96
C VAL A 151 -14.12 7.59 -21.16
N ALA A 152 -14.75 6.96 -22.15
CA ALA A 152 -14.13 6.68 -23.44
C ALA A 152 -14.55 7.75 -24.46
N LEU A 153 -13.60 8.20 -25.27
CA LEU A 153 -13.89 9.05 -26.40
C LEU A 153 -14.35 8.19 -27.58
N VAL A 154 -15.51 8.52 -28.12
CA VAL A 154 -16.13 7.74 -29.19
C VAL A 154 -16.43 8.62 -30.37
N GLU A 155 -16.04 8.14 -31.54
CA GLU A 155 -16.47 8.69 -32.82
C GLU A 155 -17.58 7.81 -33.40
N VAL A 156 -18.75 8.39 -33.65
CA VAL A 156 -19.90 7.66 -34.19
C VAL A 156 -20.06 7.99 -35.67
N HIS A 157 -20.01 6.96 -36.52
CA HIS A 157 -20.15 7.10 -37.97
C HIS A 157 -21.58 6.72 -38.40
N ALA A 158 -22.53 7.64 -38.15
CA ALA A 158 -23.90 7.53 -38.63
C ALA A 158 -24.14 8.49 -39.82
N ASP A 159 -25.33 9.06 -39.97
CA ASP A 159 -25.63 10.08 -41.01
C ASP A 159 -24.72 11.33 -40.91
N ARG A 160 -24.13 11.57 -39.74
CA ARG A 160 -23.08 12.56 -39.47
C ARG A 160 -22.04 11.95 -38.52
N VAL A 161 -20.77 12.33 -38.68
CA VAL A 161 -19.71 12.01 -37.72
C VAL A 161 -19.91 12.85 -36.47
N THR A 162 -20.04 12.20 -35.31
CA THR A 162 -20.09 12.86 -34.00
C THR A 162 -18.98 12.32 -33.11
N PHE A 163 -18.40 13.17 -32.27
CA PHE A 163 -17.30 12.82 -31.37
C PHE A 163 -17.61 13.31 -29.97
N GLY A 164 -17.42 12.46 -28.95
CA GLY A 164 -17.74 12.81 -27.56
C GLY A 164 -17.41 11.71 -26.57
N GLY A 165 -17.54 12.04 -25.28
CA GLY A 165 -17.30 11.10 -24.18
C GLY A 165 -18.53 10.24 -23.86
N ILE A 166 -18.32 8.95 -23.60
CA ILE A 166 -19.34 8.05 -23.03
C ILE A 166 -18.82 7.40 -21.74
N HIS A 167 -19.71 7.20 -20.77
CA HIS A 167 -19.37 6.48 -19.55
C HIS A 167 -19.25 4.98 -19.81
N LEU A 168 -18.13 4.40 -19.38
CA LEU A 168 -17.89 2.97 -19.45
C LEU A 168 -18.66 2.23 -18.35
N SER A 169 -19.07 1.00 -18.66
CA SER A 169 -19.80 0.11 -17.74
C SER A 169 -21.12 0.67 -17.19
N TYR A 170 -21.68 1.70 -17.83
CA TYR A 170 -22.97 2.30 -17.46
C TYR A 170 -24.07 1.23 -17.32
N GLN A 171 -24.88 1.32 -16.25
CA GLN A 171 -25.96 0.40 -15.86
C GLN A 171 -25.55 -1.06 -15.59
N LYS A 172 -24.25 -1.38 -15.61
CA LYS A 172 -23.79 -2.71 -15.17
C LYS A 172 -23.80 -2.82 -13.64
N SER A 173 -23.70 -4.03 -13.12
CA SER A 173 -23.53 -4.24 -11.68
C SER A 173 -22.27 -3.55 -11.15
N GLY A 174 -22.32 -2.94 -9.97
CA GLY A 174 -21.15 -2.40 -9.26
C GLY A 174 -19.99 -3.39 -9.07
N SER A 175 -20.29 -4.69 -9.15
CA SER A 175 -19.33 -5.80 -9.07
C SER A 175 -18.75 -6.25 -10.42
N ASP A 176 -19.09 -5.60 -11.54
CA ASP A 176 -18.59 -5.95 -12.87
C ASP A 176 -17.04 -5.98 -12.89
N PRO A 177 -16.40 -7.12 -13.25
CA PRO A 177 -14.94 -7.25 -13.18
C PRO A 177 -14.19 -6.28 -14.10
N ALA A 178 -14.79 -5.79 -15.18
CA ALA A 178 -14.14 -4.81 -16.05
C ALA A 178 -14.13 -3.41 -15.44
N ALA A 179 -15.18 -3.05 -14.70
CA ALA A 179 -15.26 -1.78 -13.99
C ALA A 179 -14.44 -1.75 -12.69
N ASN A 180 -14.06 -2.91 -12.15
CA ASN A 180 -13.27 -3.04 -10.91
C ASN A 180 -11.76 -3.22 -11.18
N ARG A 181 -11.28 -2.63 -12.28
CA ARG A 181 -9.84 -2.53 -12.59
C ARG A 181 -9.44 -1.07 -12.74
N ALA A 182 -8.29 -0.71 -12.17
CA ALA A 182 -7.73 0.61 -12.36
C ALA A 182 -7.27 0.79 -13.81
N GLN A 183 -7.54 1.96 -14.38
CA GLN A 183 -7.27 2.21 -15.80
C GLN A 183 -6.66 3.59 -16.00
N GLN A 184 -5.68 3.67 -16.89
CA GLN A 184 -5.24 4.93 -17.46
C GLN A 184 -6.25 5.31 -18.54
N MET A 185 -6.77 6.52 -18.45
CA MET A 185 -7.85 7.02 -19.29
C MET A 185 -7.39 8.26 -20.05
N GLN A 186 -8.19 8.69 -21.02
CA GLN A 186 -8.11 10.05 -21.53
C GLN A 186 -8.90 11.01 -20.65
N VAL A 187 -10.03 10.55 -20.11
CA VAL A 187 -11.02 11.39 -19.43
C VAL A 187 -11.65 10.65 -18.25
N VAL A 188 -11.90 11.38 -17.18
CA VAL A 188 -12.77 11.00 -16.05
C VAL A 188 -13.78 12.14 -15.83
N THR A 189 -14.85 11.87 -15.07
CA THR A 189 -15.90 12.89 -14.87
C THR A 189 -15.53 13.91 -13.79
N GLY A 190 -15.96 15.15 -13.99
CA GLY A 190 -15.84 16.23 -13.01
C GLY A 190 -16.72 16.06 -11.77
N ALA A 191 -17.65 15.10 -11.78
CA ALA A 191 -18.54 14.83 -10.65
C ALA A 191 -17.78 14.33 -9.40
N CYS A 192 -16.67 13.62 -9.59
CA CYS A 192 -15.65 13.38 -8.57
C CYS A 192 -14.26 13.26 -9.22
N LEU A 193 -13.46 14.33 -9.09
CA LEU A 193 -12.15 14.44 -9.73
C LEU A 193 -11.13 15.05 -8.78
N ALA A 194 -10.04 14.33 -8.52
CA ALA A 194 -8.88 14.83 -7.79
C ALA A 194 -7.76 15.26 -8.76
N ILE A 195 -7.12 16.39 -8.49
CA ILE A 195 -6.09 16.99 -9.34
C ILE A 195 -5.05 17.75 -8.51
N ARG A 196 -3.81 17.78 -8.99
CA ARG A 196 -2.74 18.60 -8.40
C ARG A 196 -3.01 20.10 -8.64
N PRO A 197 -2.85 20.99 -7.65
CA PRO A 197 -3.08 22.43 -7.84
C PRO A 197 -2.23 23.02 -8.98
N GLU A 198 -0.97 22.59 -9.13
CA GLU A 198 -0.08 23.03 -10.20
C GLU A 198 -0.51 22.54 -11.58
N VAL A 199 -1.10 21.34 -11.67
CA VAL A 199 -1.63 20.79 -12.93
C VAL A 199 -2.93 21.51 -13.30
N PHE A 200 -3.82 21.74 -12.34
CA PHE A 200 -5.04 22.50 -12.54
C PHE A 200 -4.75 23.93 -13.02
N ALA A 201 -3.79 24.61 -12.38
CA ALA A 201 -3.38 25.95 -12.77
C ALA A 201 -2.71 25.98 -14.16
N ALA A 202 -1.85 25.01 -14.47
CA ALA A 202 -1.22 24.91 -15.79
C ALA A 202 -2.22 24.63 -16.92
N ALA A 203 -3.31 23.92 -16.63
CA ALA A 203 -4.42 23.70 -17.57
C ALA A 203 -5.35 24.92 -17.71
N GLY A 204 -5.19 25.95 -16.87
CA GLY A 204 -6.06 27.13 -16.84
C GLY A 204 -7.38 26.92 -16.07
N GLY A 205 -7.47 25.88 -15.24
CA GLY A 205 -8.69 25.51 -14.52
C GLY A 205 -9.79 24.95 -15.41
N PHE A 206 -11.03 24.91 -14.89
CA PHE A 206 -12.20 24.61 -15.72
C PHE A 206 -12.47 25.81 -16.63
N ASP A 207 -12.75 25.55 -17.91
CA ASP A 207 -12.98 26.62 -18.88
C ASP A 207 -14.42 27.15 -18.77
N ALA A 208 -14.55 28.43 -18.40
CA ALA A 208 -15.81 29.11 -18.17
C ALA A 208 -16.67 29.29 -19.45
N GLU A 209 -16.13 29.01 -20.65
CA GLU A 209 -16.96 28.91 -21.86
C GLU A 209 -17.94 27.74 -21.77
N TYR A 210 -17.63 26.69 -21.00
CA TYR A 210 -18.58 25.60 -20.73
C TYR A 210 -19.49 25.93 -19.56
N TRP A 211 -20.81 25.86 -19.77
CA TRP A 211 -21.77 26.13 -18.71
C TRP A 211 -21.89 24.98 -17.68
N ASN A 212 -22.27 23.78 -18.15
CA ASN A 212 -22.35 22.53 -17.40
C ASN A 212 -22.38 21.33 -18.37
N GLY A 213 -21.32 20.52 -18.38
CA GLY A 213 -21.04 19.42 -19.30
C GLY A 213 -19.84 19.70 -20.24
N ASN A 214 -18.97 18.70 -20.45
CA ASN A 214 -17.74 18.74 -21.25
C ASN A 214 -16.58 19.59 -20.67
N GLU A 215 -16.76 20.39 -19.62
CA GLU A 215 -15.64 21.08 -18.97
C GLU A 215 -14.62 20.12 -18.36
N ASP A 216 -15.09 18.97 -17.87
CA ASP A 216 -14.27 17.89 -17.33
C ASP A 216 -13.49 17.16 -18.43
N VAL A 217 -14.16 16.87 -19.55
CA VAL A 217 -13.53 16.32 -20.77
C VAL A 217 -12.42 17.26 -21.26
N ASP A 218 -12.72 18.56 -21.37
CA ASP A 218 -11.77 19.59 -21.79
C ASP A 218 -10.56 19.69 -20.86
N LEU A 219 -10.79 19.74 -19.54
CA LEU A 219 -9.73 19.79 -18.54
C LEU A 219 -8.82 18.55 -18.64
N CYS A 220 -9.39 17.35 -18.68
CA CYS A 220 -8.62 16.11 -18.80
C CYS A 220 -7.77 16.07 -20.08
N LEU A 221 -8.31 16.55 -21.20
CA LEU A 221 -7.58 16.59 -22.47
C LEU A 221 -6.46 17.63 -22.47
N LYS A 222 -6.64 18.82 -21.86
CA LYS A 222 -5.55 19.79 -21.64
C LYS A 222 -4.43 19.19 -20.77
N VAL A 223 -4.81 18.52 -19.68
CA VAL A 223 -3.87 17.83 -18.78
C VAL A 223 -3.08 16.73 -19.53
N LYS A 224 -3.76 15.93 -20.35
CA LYS A 224 -3.14 14.92 -21.21
C LYS A 224 -2.17 15.53 -22.22
N GLN A 225 -2.56 16.63 -22.87
CA GLN A 225 -1.73 17.33 -23.85
C GLN A 225 -0.46 17.91 -23.21
N ALA A 226 -0.54 18.30 -21.94
CA ALA A 226 0.61 18.71 -21.13
C ALA A 226 1.50 17.54 -20.64
N GLY A 227 1.19 16.30 -21.03
CA GLY A 227 2.00 15.10 -20.75
C GLY A 227 1.65 14.35 -19.46
N TRP A 228 0.61 14.77 -18.74
CA TRP A 228 0.18 14.11 -17.50
C TRP A 228 -0.74 12.92 -17.79
N LYS A 229 -0.73 11.93 -16.88
CA LYS A 229 -1.68 10.81 -16.90
C LYS A 229 -3.00 11.21 -16.22
N VAL A 230 -4.08 10.64 -16.74
CA VAL A 230 -5.42 10.65 -16.14
C VAL A 230 -5.73 9.21 -15.76
N VAL A 231 -6.17 8.97 -14.53
CA VAL A 231 -6.36 7.62 -13.97
C VAL A 231 -7.75 7.47 -13.37
N TYR A 232 -8.38 6.33 -13.60
CA TYR A 232 -9.60 5.88 -12.92
C TYR A 232 -9.25 4.87 -11.83
N ARG A 233 -9.75 5.09 -10.59
CA ARG A 233 -9.54 4.22 -9.42
C ARG A 233 -10.87 3.65 -8.92
N PRO A 234 -11.18 2.38 -9.23
CA PRO A 234 -12.47 1.78 -8.85
C PRO A 234 -12.66 1.55 -7.35
N GLU A 235 -11.57 1.58 -6.57
CA GLU A 235 -11.60 1.43 -5.12
C GLU A 235 -12.17 2.67 -4.42
N CYS A 236 -12.15 3.84 -5.09
CA CYS A 236 -12.91 5.01 -4.63
C CYS A 236 -14.35 4.86 -5.15
N GLU A 237 -15.24 4.39 -4.28
CA GLU A 237 -16.66 4.23 -4.58
C GLU A 237 -17.50 5.34 -3.96
N ILE A 238 -18.30 6.00 -4.79
CA ILE A 238 -19.20 7.08 -4.35
C ILE A 238 -20.60 6.80 -4.91
N ILE A 239 -21.62 7.00 -4.09
CA ILE A 239 -23.01 6.95 -4.53
C ILE A 239 -23.38 8.32 -5.09
N HIS A 240 -23.86 8.36 -6.33
CA HIS A 240 -24.33 9.56 -6.99
C HIS A 240 -25.84 9.48 -7.18
N TYR A 241 -26.57 10.43 -6.60
CA TYR A 241 -28.04 10.49 -6.67
C TYR A 241 -28.56 11.11 -8.00
N GLU A 242 -27.73 11.09 -9.06
CA GLU A 242 -27.97 11.81 -10.32
C GLU A 242 -29.40 11.60 -10.86
N SER A 243 -30.10 12.73 -11.03
CA SER A 243 -31.38 12.97 -11.74
C SER A 243 -32.15 14.17 -11.14
N GLN A 244 -31.48 15.04 -10.37
CA GLN A 244 -32.13 16.17 -9.70
C GLN A 244 -31.58 17.57 -10.06
N SER A 245 -30.50 17.68 -10.83
CA SER A 245 -29.98 18.97 -11.28
C SER A 245 -30.87 19.58 -12.39
N GLY A 246 -31.15 20.87 -12.29
CA GLY A 246 -32.23 21.55 -13.01
C GLY A 246 -32.16 21.48 -14.55
N THR A 247 -33.28 21.84 -15.20
CA THR A 247 -33.46 21.79 -16.67
C THR A 247 -32.46 22.62 -17.48
N GLN A 248 -31.74 23.56 -16.85
CA GLN A 248 -30.80 24.46 -17.50
C GLN A 248 -29.61 23.73 -18.16
N ARG A 249 -29.12 22.62 -17.59
CA ARG A 249 -28.04 21.81 -18.21
C ARG A 249 -28.41 21.38 -19.63
N TRP A 250 -29.62 20.86 -19.82
CA TRP A 250 -30.11 20.36 -21.10
C TRP A 250 -30.21 21.45 -22.18
N THR A 251 -30.38 22.71 -21.79
CA THR A 251 -30.45 23.84 -22.73
C THR A 251 -29.08 24.25 -23.29
N LYS A 252 -27.98 23.81 -22.68
CA LYS A 252 -26.60 24.22 -23.04
C LYS A 252 -25.76 23.08 -23.65
N VAL A 253 -26.31 21.87 -23.75
CA VAL A 253 -25.59 20.69 -24.30
C VAL A 253 -25.04 20.96 -25.70
N GLU A 254 -25.86 21.50 -26.60
CA GLU A 254 -25.44 21.78 -27.99
C GLU A 254 -24.31 22.82 -28.04
N HIS A 255 -24.40 23.87 -27.22
CA HIS A 255 -23.36 24.89 -27.13
C HIS A 255 -22.02 24.31 -26.63
N ASN A 256 -22.07 23.53 -25.54
CA ASN A 256 -20.89 22.89 -24.97
C ASN A 256 -20.30 21.85 -25.95
N LEU A 257 -21.13 21.12 -26.70
CA LEU A 257 -20.67 20.20 -27.73
C LEU A 257 -19.99 20.94 -28.89
N GLN A 258 -20.50 22.11 -29.30
CA GLN A 258 -19.86 22.91 -30.35
C GLN A 258 -18.48 23.42 -29.94
N ILE A 259 -18.32 23.89 -28.70
CA ILE A 259 -17.01 24.28 -28.16
C ILE A 259 -16.06 23.08 -28.15
N PHE A 260 -16.53 21.95 -27.60
CA PHE A 260 -15.76 20.71 -27.54
C PHE A 260 -15.32 20.24 -28.93
N MET A 261 -16.25 20.12 -29.88
CA MET A 261 -15.98 19.70 -31.25
C MET A 261 -14.97 20.63 -31.93
N LYS A 262 -15.15 21.95 -31.80
CA LYS A 262 -14.23 22.94 -32.40
C LYS A 262 -12.79 22.78 -31.88
N ARG A 263 -12.63 22.39 -30.61
CA ARG A 263 -11.34 22.35 -29.93
C ARG A 263 -10.64 21.00 -30.05
N TRP A 264 -11.40 19.91 -29.95
CA TRP A 264 -10.84 18.57 -29.76
C TRP A 264 -11.06 17.61 -30.92
N HIS A 265 -12.01 17.87 -31.81
CA HIS A 265 -12.20 17.02 -32.98
C HIS A 265 -10.98 17.09 -33.90
N GLY A 266 -10.37 15.93 -34.19
CA GLY A 266 -9.12 15.83 -34.96
C GLY A 266 -7.85 16.17 -34.16
N VAL A 267 -7.98 16.58 -32.89
CA VAL A 267 -6.86 16.81 -31.97
C VAL A 267 -6.76 15.65 -30.97
N ALA A 268 -7.88 15.26 -30.36
CA ALA A 268 -7.99 14.08 -29.53
C ALA A 268 -8.44 12.88 -30.37
N GLY A 269 -7.75 11.75 -30.25
CA GLY A 269 -8.10 10.52 -30.94
C GLY A 269 -9.22 9.75 -30.22
N PRO A 270 -10.20 9.19 -30.93
CA PRO A 270 -11.21 8.34 -30.32
C PRO A 270 -10.60 7.03 -29.80
N ASP A 271 -11.05 6.58 -28.64
CA ASP A 271 -10.75 5.24 -28.11
C ASP A 271 -11.51 4.16 -28.89
N PHE A 272 -12.76 4.47 -29.28
CA PHE A 272 -13.59 3.58 -30.08
C PHE A 272 -14.27 4.32 -31.22
N ILE A 273 -14.48 3.62 -32.33
CA ILE A 273 -15.40 4.02 -33.39
C ILE A 273 -16.67 3.18 -33.24
N ARG A 274 -17.83 3.83 -33.26
CA ARG A 274 -19.11 3.14 -33.41
C ARG A 274 -19.46 3.08 -34.89
N ASP A 275 -19.46 1.86 -35.43
CA ASP A 275 -19.77 1.62 -36.84
C ASP A 275 -21.27 1.81 -37.16
N GLN A 276 -21.61 1.71 -38.44
CA GLN A 276 -22.98 1.88 -38.94
C GLN A 276 -23.97 0.84 -38.38
N ASP A 277 -23.47 -0.33 -37.95
CA ASP A 277 -24.25 -1.39 -37.31
C ASP A 277 -24.38 -1.17 -35.79
N GLY A 278 -23.81 -0.09 -35.27
CA GLY A 278 -23.87 0.32 -33.88
C GLY A 278 -22.86 -0.37 -32.96
N LYS A 279 -21.91 -1.14 -33.51
CA LYS A 279 -20.88 -1.86 -32.77
C LYS A 279 -19.69 -0.96 -32.48
N PHE A 280 -19.16 -1.06 -31.26
CA PHE A 280 -17.95 -0.36 -30.85
C PHE A 280 -16.71 -1.15 -31.25
N ILE A 281 -15.81 -0.49 -31.98
CA ILE A 281 -14.54 -1.03 -32.46
C ILE A 281 -13.42 -0.18 -31.85
N ALA A 282 -12.51 -0.80 -31.11
CA ALA A 282 -11.36 -0.10 -30.56
C ALA A 282 -10.47 0.42 -31.70
N THR A 283 -10.00 1.66 -31.58
CA THR A 283 -9.09 2.22 -32.58
C THR A 283 -7.66 1.72 -32.34
N PRO A 284 -6.79 1.74 -33.36
CA PRO A 284 -5.36 1.46 -33.18
C PRO A 284 -4.69 2.39 -32.14
N ASP A 285 -5.27 3.57 -31.94
CA ASP A 285 -4.83 4.60 -31.01
C ASP A 285 -5.53 4.56 -29.65
N ASN A 286 -6.33 3.54 -29.35
CA ASN A 286 -7.04 3.42 -28.08
C ASN A 286 -6.09 3.66 -26.89
N LYS A 287 -6.40 4.68 -26.08
CA LYS A 287 -5.53 5.12 -24.99
C LYS A 287 -5.94 4.55 -23.64
N ILE A 288 -7.03 3.77 -23.59
CA ILE A 288 -7.49 3.10 -22.37
C ILE A 288 -6.64 1.85 -22.14
N SER A 289 -5.91 1.83 -21.02
CA SER A 289 -5.05 0.71 -20.64
C SER A 289 -5.13 0.44 -19.14
N PRO A 290 -4.79 -0.77 -18.67
CA PRO A 290 -4.66 -1.02 -17.24
C PRO A 290 -3.68 -0.04 -16.61
N TYR A 291 -4.07 0.58 -15.50
CA TYR A 291 -3.17 1.39 -14.70
C TYR A 291 -2.53 0.52 -13.62
N ILE A 292 -1.21 0.40 -13.67
CA ILE A 292 -0.42 -0.20 -12.62
C ILE A 292 0.16 0.96 -11.82
N GLN A 293 -0.34 1.14 -10.60
CA GLN A 293 0.18 2.16 -9.71
C GLN A 293 1.67 1.92 -9.47
N PRO A 294 2.55 2.84 -9.88
CA PRO A 294 3.94 2.77 -9.47
C PRO A 294 3.98 2.78 -7.95
N ARG A 295 4.86 1.99 -7.34
CA ARG A 295 5.22 2.29 -5.96
C ARG A 295 5.91 3.65 -5.98
N LEU A 296 5.46 4.56 -5.13
CA LEU A 296 6.15 5.84 -4.97
C LEU A 296 7.58 5.48 -4.58
N ARG A 297 8.52 5.90 -5.42
CA ARG A 297 9.76 6.46 -4.92
C ARG A 297 9.36 7.71 -4.15
N LEU A 298 9.07 7.57 -2.85
CA LEU A 298 8.81 8.69 -1.95
C LEU A 298 9.98 9.68 -2.10
N GLY A 299 9.72 10.76 -2.86
CA GLY A 299 10.69 11.77 -3.25
C GLY A 299 11.83 11.24 -4.13
N GLU A 300 12.64 12.16 -4.65
CA GLU A 300 14.08 11.90 -4.48
C GLU A 300 14.26 11.51 -3.02
N PRO A 301 15.00 10.43 -2.72
CA PRO A 301 15.06 10.00 -1.35
C PRO A 301 15.62 11.20 -0.58
N GLU A 302 14.87 11.72 0.39
CA GLU A 302 15.54 11.88 1.68
C GLU A 302 16.17 10.51 1.87
N PRO A 303 17.50 10.37 1.74
CA PRO A 303 18.14 9.07 1.70
C PRO A 303 17.51 8.31 2.84
N SER A 304 16.75 7.25 2.52
CA SER A 304 16.42 6.28 3.54
C SER A 304 17.77 6.03 4.18
N ARG A 305 17.91 6.42 5.46
CA ARG A 305 19.22 6.34 6.12
C ARG A 305 19.81 4.94 5.98
N TRP A 306 18.92 3.98 5.75
CA TRP A 306 19.17 2.62 5.37
C TRP A 306 19.64 2.50 3.91
N ARG A 307 20.92 2.21 3.74
CA ARG A 307 21.47 1.69 2.48
C ARG A 307 20.80 0.38 2.08
N ALA A 308 20.53 -0.52 3.03
CA ALA A 308 19.86 -1.79 2.76
C ALA A 308 18.85 -2.19 3.84
N SER A 309 17.88 -3.02 3.45
CA SER A 309 17.00 -3.75 4.37
C SER A 309 17.29 -5.24 4.29
N VAL A 310 17.64 -5.86 5.40
CA VAL A 310 17.78 -7.32 5.49
C VAL A 310 16.47 -7.89 6.05
N VAL A 311 15.78 -8.70 5.25
CA VAL A 311 14.52 -9.34 5.58
C VAL A 311 14.81 -10.79 5.96
N VAL A 312 14.46 -11.16 7.18
CA VAL A 312 14.64 -12.50 7.72
C VAL A 312 13.28 -13.12 7.99
N LEU A 313 12.91 -14.14 7.21
CA LEU A 313 11.70 -14.91 7.46
C LEU A 313 11.95 -15.97 8.53
N VAL A 314 11.15 -15.97 9.58
CA VAL A 314 11.32 -16.82 10.76
C VAL A 314 10.13 -17.77 10.91
N TRP A 315 10.43 -19.06 11.01
CA TRP A 315 9.48 -20.08 11.41
C TRP A 315 10.20 -21.12 12.29
N ASN A 316 9.95 -21.07 13.60
CA ASN A 316 10.54 -21.95 14.62
C ASN A 316 12.08 -21.90 14.68
N ALA A 317 12.73 -22.98 15.12
CA ALA A 317 14.18 -23.16 15.07
C ALA A 317 14.99 -22.11 15.88
N LEU A 318 14.53 -21.76 17.09
CA LEU A 318 15.06 -20.66 17.92
C LEU A 318 16.59 -20.59 18.01
N ASP A 319 17.28 -21.72 18.19
CA ASP A 319 18.75 -21.71 18.33
C ASP A 319 19.45 -21.17 17.07
N TYR A 320 18.92 -21.47 15.89
CA TYR A 320 19.43 -20.95 14.62
C TYR A 320 19.03 -19.49 14.42
N VAL A 321 17.79 -19.12 14.78
CA VAL A 321 17.31 -17.74 14.73
C VAL A 321 18.19 -16.82 15.59
N ARG A 322 18.60 -17.28 16.78
CA ARG A 322 19.54 -16.56 17.65
C ARG A 322 20.89 -16.35 16.99
N ARG A 323 21.50 -17.42 16.47
CA ARG A 323 22.80 -17.34 15.77
C ARG A 323 22.73 -16.39 14.56
N CYS A 324 21.65 -16.46 13.79
CA CYS A 324 21.41 -15.57 12.65
C CYS A 324 21.33 -14.11 13.09
N ALA A 325 20.45 -13.80 14.07
CA ALA A 325 20.28 -12.45 14.60
C ALA A 325 21.56 -11.88 15.21
N ASP A 326 22.29 -12.68 16.01
CA ASP A 326 23.56 -12.27 16.61
C ASP A 326 24.60 -11.94 15.53
N SER A 327 24.72 -12.79 14.50
CA SER A 327 25.64 -12.54 13.38
C SER A 327 25.26 -11.30 12.56
N LEU A 328 23.97 -11.04 12.36
CA LEU A 328 23.48 -9.82 11.69
C LEU A 328 23.82 -8.57 12.49
N LEU A 329 23.61 -8.61 13.80
CA LEU A 329 23.94 -7.52 14.70
C LEU A 329 25.45 -7.24 14.74
N GLN A 330 26.27 -8.29 14.64
CA GLN A 330 27.73 -8.20 14.69
C GLN A 330 28.36 -7.76 13.36
N HIS A 331 27.88 -8.27 12.22
CA HIS A 331 28.59 -8.14 10.93
C HIS A 331 27.88 -7.26 9.89
N THR A 332 26.72 -6.71 10.21
CA THR A 332 25.96 -5.82 9.30
C THR A 332 26.00 -4.39 9.80
N GLY A 333 26.40 -3.45 8.93
CA GLY A 333 26.56 -2.04 9.27
C GLY A 333 25.30 -1.35 9.79
N ASP A 334 25.49 -0.25 10.52
CA ASP A 334 24.41 0.55 11.13
C ASP A 334 23.60 1.35 10.11
N ASP A 335 24.06 1.43 8.87
CA ASP A 335 23.32 1.97 7.73
C ASP A 335 22.38 0.93 7.10
N CYS A 336 22.06 -0.16 7.81
CA CYS A 336 21.13 -1.18 7.34
C CYS A 336 20.05 -1.45 8.40
N GLU A 337 18.79 -1.57 7.96
CA GLU A 337 17.71 -2.05 8.82
C GLU A 337 17.57 -3.57 8.73
N LEU A 338 17.15 -4.18 9.83
CA LEU A 338 16.91 -5.61 9.99
C LEU A 338 15.42 -5.80 10.27
N ILE A 339 14.74 -6.54 9.39
CA ILE A 339 13.30 -6.81 9.47
C ILE A 339 13.13 -8.31 9.65
N PHE A 340 12.70 -8.72 10.84
CA PHE A 340 12.34 -10.11 11.10
C PHE A 340 10.84 -10.28 10.88
N VAL A 341 10.44 -11.25 10.07
CA VAL A 341 9.04 -11.58 9.84
C VAL A 341 8.76 -12.93 10.47
N ASP A 342 8.00 -12.96 11.55
CA ASP A 342 7.49 -14.20 12.11
C ASP A 342 6.38 -14.75 11.23
N ASN A 343 6.49 -16.04 10.88
CA ASN A 343 5.57 -16.76 10.01
C ASN A 343 4.79 -17.81 10.80
N GLY A 344 4.27 -17.44 11.99
CA GLY A 344 3.50 -18.32 12.85
C GLY A 344 4.38 -19.33 13.60
N SER A 345 5.43 -18.83 14.26
CA SER A 345 6.30 -19.67 15.09
C SER A 345 5.67 -20.08 16.42
N GLU A 346 6.27 -21.07 17.06
CA GLU A 346 5.97 -21.50 18.41
C GLU A 346 6.50 -20.52 19.46
N MET A 347 5.99 -20.68 20.69
CA MET A 347 6.15 -19.77 21.81
C MET A 347 7.59 -19.32 22.11
N ASP A 348 8.55 -20.24 22.07
CA ASP A 348 9.93 -19.91 22.44
C ASP A 348 10.57 -18.96 21.41
N THR A 349 10.26 -19.15 20.12
CA THR A 349 10.70 -18.26 19.03
C THR A 349 9.97 -16.93 19.09
N LEU A 350 8.64 -16.93 19.28
CA LEU A 350 7.85 -15.69 19.41
C LEU A 350 8.37 -14.81 20.54
N LYS A 351 8.62 -15.40 21.72
CA LYS A 351 9.15 -14.68 22.88
C LYS A 351 10.48 -14.01 22.56
N TYR A 352 11.39 -14.74 21.92
CA TYR A 352 12.69 -14.19 21.52
C TYR A 352 12.54 -13.03 20.54
N LEU A 353 11.67 -13.16 19.53
CA LEU A 353 11.42 -12.11 18.55
C LEU A 353 10.79 -10.85 19.20
N SER A 354 9.87 -11.01 20.15
CA SER A 354 9.33 -9.88 20.91
C SER A 354 10.40 -9.16 21.76
N GLU A 355 11.37 -9.90 22.31
CA GLU A 355 12.51 -9.30 23.04
C GLU A 355 13.53 -8.62 22.09
N LEU A 356 13.56 -9.05 20.83
CA LEU A 356 14.43 -8.49 19.79
C LEU A 356 13.85 -7.21 19.18
N ASP A 357 12.52 -7.09 19.12
CA ASP A 357 11.84 -5.91 18.57
C ASP A 357 12.13 -4.65 19.38
N GLY A 358 12.50 -3.57 18.69
CA GLY A 358 12.87 -2.31 19.34
C GLY A 358 14.15 -2.35 20.20
N LYS A 359 14.83 -3.50 20.31
CA LYS A 359 16.11 -3.63 21.04
C LYS A 359 17.21 -2.74 20.45
N HIS A 360 17.14 -2.49 19.15
CA HIS A 360 17.93 -1.50 18.44
C HIS A 360 17.04 -0.72 17.48
N GLU A 361 17.33 0.56 17.26
CA GLU A 361 16.58 1.41 16.32
C GLU A 361 16.56 0.93 14.85
N ARG A 362 17.40 -0.06 14.53
CA ARG A 362 17.54 -0.65 13.20
C ARG A 362 16.84 -2.00 13.09
N VAL A 363 16.27 -2.51 14.19
CA VAL A 363 15.62 -3.83 14.24
C VAL A 363 14.12 -3.63 14.40
N ARG A 364 13.36 -4.32 13.55
CA ARG A 364 11.90 -4.37 13.60
C ARG A 364 11.42 -5.79 13.39
N VAL A 365 10.39 -6.17 14.12
CA VAL A 365 9.73 -7.46 13.96
C VAL A 365 8.29 -7.26 13.45
N ILE A 366 7.86 -8.15 12.56
CA ILE A 366 6.50 -8.20 12.02
C ILE A 366 5.94 -9.59 12.31
N PHE A 367 4.76 -9.68 12.90
CA PHE A 367 4.11 -10.95 13.22
C PHE A 367 2.96 -11.23 12.26
N ASN A 368 3.04 -12.32 11.49
CA ASN A 368 1.95 -12.74 10.60
C ASN A 368 0.80 -13.43 11.33
N GLY A 369 1.02 -13.92 12.57
CA GLY A 369 0.04 -14.70 13.34
C GLY A 369 -0.17 -16.14 12.85
N GLU A 370 0.09 -16.41 11.57
CA GLU A 370 0.04 -17.76 10.98
C GLU A 370 1.15 -17.96 9.93
N ASN A 371 1.37 -19.21 9.53
CA ASN A 371 2.32 -19.55 8.48
C ASN A 371 1.71 -19.29 7.10
N ARG A 372 2.16 -18.22 6.45
CA ARG A 372 1.68 -17.78 5.13
C ARG A 372 2.45 -18.41 3.96
N GLY A 373 3.41 -19.29 4.24
CA GLY A 373 4.37 -19.80 3.26
C GLY A 373 5.59 -18.90 3.09
N PHE A 374 6.58 -19.37 2.32
CA PHE A 374 7.88 -18.71 2.18
C PHE A 374 7.78 -17.42 1.37
N ALA A 375 7.14 -17.47 0.20
CA ALA A 375 6.99 -16.32 -0.68
C ALA A 375 6.16 -15.20 -0.04
N ALA A 376 4.99 -15.53 0.51
CA ALA A 376 4.11 -14.53 1.13
C ALA A 376 4.74 -13.90 2.38
N GLY A 377 5.41 -14.72 3.21
CA GLY A 377 6.13 -14.21 4.38
C GLY A 377 7.26 -13.24 4.01
N ASN A 378 8.08 -13.60 3.02
CA ASN A 378 9.11 -12.70 2.50
C ASN A 378 8.49 -11.44 1.87
N ASN A 379 7.39 -11.55 1.13
CA ASN A 379 6.69 -10.41 0.53
C ASN A 379 6.26 -9.36 1.56
N VAL A 380 5.84 -9.78 2.76
CA VAL A 380 5.54 -8.86 3.87
C VAL A 380 6.78 -8.06 4.26
N GLY A 381 7.94 -8.71 4.40
CA GLY A 381 9.20 -8.05 4.72
C GLY A 381 9.69 -7.14 3.58
N ILE A 382 9.58 -7.57 2.32
CA ILE A 382 9.89 -6.74 1.15
C ILE A 382 9.00 -5.49 1.13
N ALA A 383 7.69 -5.64 1.42
CA ALA A 383 6.76 -4.51 1.46
C ALA A 383 7.11 -3.50 2.57
N ALA A 384 7.61 -3.98 3.71
CA ALA A 384 8.02 -3.15 4.83
C ALA A 384 9.41 -2.50 4.66
N SER A 385 10.22 -2.97 3.70
CA SER A 385 11.59 -2.53 3.48
C SER A 385 11.70 -1.09 2.98
N ARG A 386 12.67 -0.34 3.50
CA ARG A 386 12.94 1.07 3.16
C ARG A 386 14.31 1.29 2.50
N GLY A 387 15.21 0.32 2.52
CA GLY A 387 16.58 0.47 2.03
C GLY A 387 16.75 0.37 0.51
N ARG A 388 17.77 0.99 -0.07
CA ARG A 388 18.02 0.94 -1.54
C ARG A 388 18.21 -0.49 -2.06
N TYR A 389 18.82 -1.34 -1.25
CA TYR A 389 18.93 -2.78 -1.51
C TYR A 389 18.05 -3.57 -0.53
N ILE A 390 17.51 -4.68 -0.98
CA ILE A 390 16.67 -5.57 -0.18
C ILE A 390 17.34 -6.94 -0.19
N CYS A 391 17.74 -7.44 0.96
CA CYS A 391 18.37 -8.76 1.09
C CYS A 391 17.39 -9.70 1.78
N LEU A 392 16.91 -10.74 1.08
CA LEU A 392 16.20 -11.84 1.70
C LEU A 392 17.23 -12.80 2.28
N LEU A 393 17.07 -13.17 3.56
CA LEU A 393 18.00 -14.05 4.26
C LEU A 393 17.22 -15.09 5.08
N ASN A 394 17.59 -16.35 4.93
CA ASN A 394 17.00 -17.42 5.73
C ASN A 394 17.47 -17.32 7.19
N SER A 395 16.58 -17.67 8.11
CA SER A 395 16.84 -17.62 9.56
C SER A 395 17.80 -18.70 10.07
N ASP A 396 18.19 -19.67 9.24
CA ASP A 396 19.18 -20.72 9.52
C ASP A 396 20.55 -20.44 8.86
N THR A 397 20.91 -19.16 8.78
CA THR A 397 22.19 -18.69 8.24
C THR A 397 23.01 -17.95 9.29
N VAL A 398 24.33 -17.88 9.05
CA VAL A 398 25.25 -17.03 9.80
C VAL A 398 26.08 -16.22 8.81
N VAL A 399 25.96 -14.90 8.92
CA VAL A 399 26.67 -13.95 8.05
C VAL A 399 28.05 -13.63 8.60
N THR A 400 28.98 -13.23 7.74
CA THR A 400 30.39 -12.99 8.09
C THR A 400 30.78 -11.54 7.82
N ALA A 401 31.92 -11.09 8.35
CA ALA A 401 32.34 -9.69 8.23
C ALA A 401 32.40 -9.19 6.77
N GLY A 402 31.66 -8.12 6.46
CA GLY A 402 31.61 -7.47 5.14
C GLY A 402 30.79 -8.24 4.08
N TRP A 403 30.01 -9.24 4.47
CA TRP A 403 29.19 -10.05 3.54
C TRP A 403 28.29 -9.18 2.63
N LEU A 404 27.56 -8.23 3.24
CA LEU A 404 26.57 -7.41 2.55
C LEU A 404 27.21 -6.37 1.63
N ASP A 405 28.34 -5.80 2.03
CA ASP A 405 29.07 -4.82 1.22
C ASP A 405 29.59 -5.44 -0.06
N ARG A 406 30.11 -6.68 0.02
CA ARG A 406 30.56 -7.44 -1.15
C ARG A 406 29.41 -7.87 -2.04
N LEU A 407 28.26 -8.25 -1.45
CA LEU A 407 27.05 -8.52 -2.22
C LEU A 407 26.56 -7.29 -2.99
N ILE A 408 26.55 -6.12 -2.34
CA ILE A 408 26.17 -4.86 -2.98
C ILE A 408 27.18 -4.49 -4.06
N ALA A 409 28.48 -4.64 -3.81
CA ALA A 409 29.51 -4.42 -4.82
C ALA A 409 29.32 -5.33 -6.05
N ALA A 410 28.99 -6.61 -5.85
CA ALA A 410 28.66 -7.52 -6.93
C ALA A 410 27.40 -7.09 -7.70
N ALA A 411 26.35 -6.65 -7.00
CA ALA A 411 25.14 -6.10 -7.64
C ALA A 411 25.41 -4.81 -8.42
N GLU A 412 26.44 -4.05 -8.06
CA GLU A 412 26.89 -2.83 -8.77
C GLU A 412 27.98 -3.10 -9.81
N SER A 413 28.39 -4.35 -10.03
CA SER A 413 29.42 -4.72 -11.01
C SER A 413 29.02 -4.44 -12.47
N GLY A 414 27.72 -4.25 -12.74
CA GLY A 414 27.21 -3.87 -14.05
C GLY A 414 25.84 -3.22 -13.98
N ALA A 415 25.56 -2.30 -14.91
CA ALA A 415 24.30 -1.54 -14.96
C ALA A 415 23.05 -2.42 -15.13
N GLY A 416 23.20 -3.60 -15.75
CA GLY A 416 22.11 -4.57 -15.92
C GLY A 416 21.97 -5.57 -14.76
N VAL A 417 22.85 -5.57 -13.77
CA VAL A 417 22.79 -6.52 -12.66
C VAL A 417 21.72 -6.07 -11.68
N GLY A 418 20.69 -6.89 -11.49
CA GLY A 418 19.58 -6.63 -10.57
C GLY A 418 19.61 -7.46 -9.30
N LEU A 419 20.24 -8.65 -9.35
CA LEU A 419 20.24 -9.64 -8.28
C LEU A 419 21.68 -10.10 -7.96
N ALA A 420 21.97 -10.32 -6.67
CA ALA A 420 23.23 -10.91 -6.25
C ALA A 420 23.02 -11.93 -5.11
N GLY A 421 23.78 -13.03 -5.12
CA GLY A 421 23.75 -14.05 -4.07
C GLY A 421 25.18 -14.44 -3.65
N PRO A 422 25.43 -14.76 -2.37
CA PRO A 422 26.77 -15.12 -1.91
C PRO A 422 27.05 -16.60 -2.18
N VAL A 423 28.31 -16.98 -2.02
CA VAL A 423 28.68 -18.40 -1.90
C VAL A 423 28.45 -18.92 -0.48
N THR A 424 28.28 -20.24 -0.35
CA THR A 424 27.97 -20.91 0.92
C THR A 424 28.51 -22.33 0.98
N ASN A 425 28.50 -22.94 2.17
CA ASN A 425 28.84 -24.33 2.42
C ASN A 425 27.75 -25.32 1.94
N SER A 426 26.47 -24.92 1.95
CA SER A 426 25.37 -25.89 1.85
C SER A 426 24.16 -25.39 1.07
N ILE A 427 24.15 -25.62 -0.24
CA ILE A 427 22.99 -25.49 -1.16
C ILE A 427 23.19 -26.40 -2.39
N THR A 428 22.23 -26.43 -3.32
CA THR A 428 22.41 -27.02 -4.66
C THR A 428 22.79 -25.96 -5.70
N GLY A 429 23.76 -26.23 -6.57
CA GLY A 429 24.11 -25.35 -7.69
C GLY A 429 25.31 -24.42 -7.44
N GLY A 430 25.45 -23.39 -8.28
CA GLY A 430 26.69 -22.63 -8.45
C GLY A 430 27.16 -21.77 -7.26
N GLN A 431 26.34 -21.60 -6.23
CA GLN A 431 26.71 -20.89 -5.00
C GLN A 431 27.40 -21.78 -3.96
N LYS A 432 27.42 -23.11 -4.13
CA LYS A 432 28.04 -24.02 -3.16
C LYS A 432 29.56 -24.07 -3.37
N LEU A 433 30.32 -23.94 -2.28
CA LEU A 433 31.74 -24.27 -2.26
C LEU A 433 31.94 -25.77 -2.00
N ASP A 434 32.86 -26.39 -2.75
CA ASP A 434 33.14 -27.83 -2.62
C ASP A 434 33.75 -28.19 -1.26
N GLN A 435 34.56 -27.28 -0.70
CA GLN A 435 35.24 -27.47 0.57
C GLN A 435 35.25 -26.17 1.38
N VAL A 436 35.04 -26.29 2.68
CA VAL A 436 35.17 -25.20 3.65
C VAL A 436 36.09 -25.62 4.78
N GLY A 437 36.92 -24.70 5.27
CA GLY A 437 37.99 -24.95 6.23
C GLY A 437 37.68 -24.45 7.63
N TYR A 438 36.52 -24.80 8.18
CA TYR A 438 36.11 -24.46 9.56
C TYR A 438 35.14 -25.54 10.10
N ASP A 439 34.91 -25.54 11.42
CA ASP A 439 33.93 -26.44 12.04
C ASP A 439 32.51 -25.93 11.79
N GLN A 440 31.73 -26.69 11.02
CA GLN A 440 30.38 -26.27 10.60
C GLN A 440 29.32 -26.37 11.72
N ASP A 441 29.58 -27.08 12.81
CA ASP A 441 28.65 -27.22 13.93
C ASP A 441 28.89 -26.13 15.00
N SER A 442 30.16 -25.95 15.38
CA SER A 442 30.58 -24.95 16.39
C SER A 442 30.82 -23.55 15.81
N LEU A 443 31.04 -23.47 14.49
CA LEU A 443 31.47 -22.27 13.75
C LEU A 443 32.88 -21.77 14.10
N GLU A 444 33.66 -22.55 14.85
CA GLU A 444 35.05 -22.21 15.15
C GLU A 444 35.86 -22.12 13.84
N GLY A 445 36.51 -20.96 13.64
CA GLY A 445 37.28 -20.65 12.42
C GLY A 445 36.47 -20.08 11.25
N LEU A 446 35.16 -19.86 11.39
CA LEU A 446 34.30 -19.33 10.32
C LEU A 446 34.78 -17.97 9.80
N ASP A 447 35.06 -17.01 10.69
CA ASP A 447 35.48 -15.66 10.29
C ASP A 447 36.85 -15.66 9.59
N ASP A 448 37.81 -16.46 10.08
CA ASP A 448 39.14 -16.60 9.46
C ASP A 448 39.06 -17.21 8.07
N PHE A 449 38.23 -18.25 7.92
CA PHE A 449 37.94 -18.85 6.62
C PHE A 449 37.30 -17.83 5.67
N ALA A 450 36.26 -17.12 6.12
CA ALA A 450 35.54 -16.16 5.30
C ALA A 450 36.42 -14.97 4.87
N ALA A 451 37.28 -14.46 5.76
CA ALA A 451 38.25 -13.42 5.44
C ALA A 451 39.28 -13.88 4.41
N THR A 452 39.82 -15.09 4.58
CA THR A 452 40.78 -15.70 3.63
C THR A 452 40.14 -15.92 2.27
N HIS A 453 38.91 -16.44 2.25
CA HIS A 453 38.14 -16.67 1.04
C HIS A 453 37.86 -15.36 0.30
N ALA A 454 37.35 -14.34 1.00
CA ALA A 454 37.08 -13.02 0.46
C ALA A 454 38.33 -12.38 -0.16
N SER A 455 39.50 -12.52 0.48
CA SER A 455 40.76 -12.01 -0.06
C SER A 455 41.21 -12.76 -1.31
N THR A 456 40.93 -14.05 -1.40
CA THR A 456 41.34 -14.90 -2.54
C THR A 456 40.47 -14.65 -3.77
N CYS A 457 39.19 -14.37 -3.55
CA CYS A 457 38.20 -14.18 -4.61
C CYS A 457 37.80 -12.71 -4.84
N ALA A 458 38.58 -11.76 -4.28
CA ALA A 458 38.23 -10.34 -4.19
C ALA A 458 37.70 -9.74 -5.51
N GLY A 459 36.52 -9.12 -5.45
CA GLY A 459 35.84 -8.52 -6.61
C GLY A 459 35.24 -9.53 -7.59
N GLY A 460 35.24 -10.82 -7.26
CA GLY A 460 34.70 -11.87 -8.11
C GLY A 460 33.17 -11.81 -8.18
N ALA A 461 32.64 -11.53 -9.36
CA ALA A 461 31.21 -11.61 -9.67
C ALA A 461 31.02 -12.49 -10.91
N GLU A 462 30.24 -13.58 -10.77
CA GLU A 462 29.99 -14.53 -11.85
C GLU A 462 28.51 -14.52 -12.24
N GLN A 463 28.20 -14.38 -13.53
CA GLN A 463 26.81 -14.41 -13.99
C GLN A 463 26.16 -15.76 -13.71
N ALA A 464 24.93 -15.72 -13.21
CA ALA A 464 24.10 -16.89 -13.00
C ALA A 464 22.69 -16.64 -13.54
N LEU A 465 22.08 -17.66 -14.14
CA LEU A 465 20.69 -17.58 -14.56
C LEU A 465 19.72 -17.63 -13.37
N TRP A 466 20.07 -18.36 -12.32
CA TRP A 466 19.31 -18.44 -11.08
C TRP A 466 20.23 -18.42 -9.86
N LEU A 467 19.69 -17.88 -8.76
CA LEU A 467 20.29 -17.87 -7.44
C LEU A 467 19.34 -18.62 -6.49
N VAL A 468 19.91 -19.41 -5.59
CA VAL A 468 19.17 -20.06 -4.51
C VAL A 468 18.85 -19.01 -3.44
N GLY A 469 17.57 -18.89 -3.09
CA GLY A 469 16.99 -17.83 -2.27
C GLY A 469 17.32 -17.87 -0.77
N TYR A 470 18.32 -18.64 -0.33
CA TYR A 470 18.73 -18.65 1.09
C TYR A 470 19.35 -17.31 1.53
N CYS A 471 19.97 -16.61 0.57
CA CYS A 471 20.48 -15.25 0.70
C CYS A 471 20.44 -14.58 -0.69
N LEU A 472 19.50 -13.66 -0.89
CA LEU A 472 19.27 -13.01 -2.17
C LEU A 472 19.20 -11.48 -2.00
N LEU A 473 20.20 -10.78 -2.51
CA LEU A 473 20.20 -9.32 -2.62
C LEU A 473 19.48 -8.90 -3.90
N ILE A 474 18.58 -7.94 -3.76
CA ILE A 474 17.72 -7.44 -4.82
C ILE A 474 17.84 -5.90 -4.83
N LYS A 475 18.12 -5.31 -5.99
CA LYS A 475 17.98 -3.85 -6.14
C LYS A 475 16.50 -3.47 -6.06
N ARG A 476 16.18 -2.39 -5.34
CA ARG A 476 14.80 -1.92 -5.20
C ARG A 476 14.08 -1.72 -6.54
N GLU A 477 14.78 -1.24 -7.55
CA GLU A 477 14.22 -1.07 -8.90
C GLU A 477 13.73 -2.39 -9.54
N VAL A 478 14.34 -3.53 -9.19
CA VAL A 478 13.88 -4.84 -9.66
C VAL A 478 12.55 -5.18 -9.00
N VAL A 479 12.43 -5.00 -7.70
CA VAL A 479 11.16 -5.19 -6.95
C VAL A 479 10.06 -4.25 -7.48
N GLU A 480 10.41 -3.01 -7.82
CA GLU A 480 9.50 -2.05 -8.46
C GLU A 480 9.04 -2.53 -9.85
N LYS A 481 9.92 -3.20 -10.60
CA LYS A 481 9.64 -3.67 -11.97
C LYS A 481 8.85 -4.98 -12.01
N ILE A 482 9.18 -5.96 -11.16
CA ILE A 482 8.63 -7.33 -11.25
C ILE A 482 7.76 -7.74 -10.06
N GLY A 483 7.69 -6.90 -9.02
CA GLY A 483 6.93 -7.20 -7.81
C GLY A 483 7.68 -8.12 -6.83
N GLY A 484 6.94 -8.85 -6.01
CA GLY A 484 7.45 -9.81 -5.02
C GLY A 484 7.68 -11.22 -5.56
N LEU A 485 7.91 -12.15 -4.64
CA LEU A 485 7.90 -13.59 -4.89
C LEU A 485 6.48 -14.06 -5.22
N ASP A 486 6.35 -15.09 -6.05
CA ASP A 486 5.05 -15.66 -6.40
C ASP A 486 4.54 -16.54 -5.25
N GLU A 487 3.44 -16.11 -4.62
CA GLU A 487 2.83 -16.81 -3.48
C GLU A 487 2.23 -18.17 -3.86
N GLY A 488 2.04 -18.44 -5.16
CA GLY A 488 1.59 -19.73 -5.68
C GLY A 488 2.53 -20.90 -5.39
N PHE A 489 3.81 -20.65 -5.06
CA PHE A 489 4.75 -21.68 -4.62
C PHE A 489 4.55 -22.10 -3.15
N GLY A 490 3.76 -21.36 -2.35
CA GLY A 490 3.40 -21.76 -0.99
C GLY A 490 4.60 -21.85 -0.04
N ARG A 491 4.88 -23.04 0.52
CA ARG A 491 5.89 -23.28 1.58
C ARG A 491 7.35 -23.15 1.13
N GLY A 492 7.62 -22.97 -0.16
CA GLY A 492 8.95 -22.72 -0.72
C GLY A 492 9.31 -23.70 -1.85
N ASN A 493 10.54 -23.56 -2.35
CA ASN A 493 11.08 -24.15 -3.57
C ASN A 493 10.52 -23.58 -4.89
N TYR A 494 11.43 -23.24 -5.80
CA TYR A 494 11.21 -22.66 -7.13
C TYR A 494 10.72 -21.21 -7.17
N GLU A 495 10.33 -20.58 -6.05
CA GLU A 495 10.01 -19.15 -6.01
C GLU A 495 11.21 -18.26 -6.32
N ASP A 496 12.41 -18.69 -5.94
CA ASP A 496 13.68 -18.00 -6.18
C ASP A 496 14.10 -18.10 -7.67
N THR A 497 13.99 -19.30 -8.23
CA THR A 497 14.23 -19.60 -9.63
C THR A 497 13.24 -18.83 -10.51
N ASP A 498 11.97 -18.80 -10.11
CA ASP A 498 10.93 -17.99 -10.73
C ASP A 498 11.25 -16.49 -10.68
N TYR A 499 11.67 -15.99 -9.51
CA TYR A 499 12.03 -14.58 -9.34
C TYR A 499 13.21 -14.18 -10.23
N CYS A 500 14.25 -15.01 -10.29
CA CYS A 500 15.39 -14.82 -11.18
C CYS A 500 14.98 -14.82 -12.66
N LEU A 501 14.11 -15.73 -13.08
CA LEU A 501 13.63 -15.79 -14.46
C LEU A 501 12.78 -14.57 -14.82
N ARG A 502 11.91 -14.11 -13.91
CA ARG A 502 11.16 -12.87 -14.11
C ARG A 502 12.06 -11.63 -14.18
N ALA A 503 13.08 -11.56 -13.34
CA ALA A 503 14.08 -10.48 -13.40
C ALA A 503 14.83 -10.50 -14.73
N PHE A 504 15.23 -11.69 -15.20
CA PHE A 504 15.87 -11.90 -16.50
C PHE A 504 15.02 -11.39 -17.66
N LEU A 505 13.74 -11.79 -17.71
CA LEU A 505 12.82 -11.31 -18.74
C LEU A 505 12.55 -9.81 -18.66
N ALA A 506 12.66 -9.21 -17.48
CA ALA A 506 12.53 -7.77 -17.26
C ALA A 506 13.80 -6.98 -17.62
N GLY A 507 14.86 -7.65 -18.08
CA GLY A 507 16.11 -7.04 -18.54
C GLY A 507 17.22 -6.99 -17.49
N TYR A 508 17.09 -7.69 -16.37
CA TYR A 508 18.10 -7.75 -15.31
C TYR A 508 18.88 -9.05 -15.32
N SER A 509 20.17 -9.02 -14.97
CA SER A 509 20.98 -10.21 -14.75
C SER A 509 21.18 -10.51 -13.26
N SER A 510 21.55 -11.74 -12.95
CA SER A 510 21.92 -12.19 -11.61
C SER A 510 23.40 -12.53 -11.55
N VAL A 511 24.03 -12.31 -10.40
CA VAL A 511 25.43 -12.67 -10.17
C VAL A 511 25.65 -13.40 -8.86
N VAL A 512 26.62 -14.31 -8.84
CA VAL A 512 27.18 -14.89 -7.61
C VAL A 512 28.37 -14.04 -7.18
N ALA A 513 28.28 -13.47 -5.98
CA ALA A 513 29.38 -12.75 -5.33
C ALA A 513 30.37 -13.76 -4.76
N ARG A 514 31.45 -14.05 -5.50
CA ARG A 514 32.45 -15.07 -5.17
C ARG A 514 33.31 -14.70 -3.97
N ASP A 515 33.36 -13.44 -3.57
CA ASP A 515 34.07 -12.96 -2.39
C ASP A 515 33.17 -12.75 -1.16
N SER A 516 31.87 -13.00 -1.25
CA SER A 516 30.94 -12.95 -0.13
C SER A 516 30.55 -14.35 0.31
N PHE A 517 30.77 -14.68 1.58
CA PHE A 517 30.48 -15.99 2.15
C PHE A 517 29.44 -15.90 3.28
N VAL A 518 28.40 -16.74 3.20
CA VAL A 518 27.37 -16.90 4.23
C VAL A 518 27.25 -18.38 4.59
N HIS A 519 27.38 -18.71 5.87
CA HIS A 519 27.17 -20.08 6.34
C HIS A 519 25.66 -20.40 6.35
N HIS A 520 25.29 -21.60 5.92
CA HIS A 520 23.91 -22.08 5.88
C HIS A 520 23.81 -23.48 6.50
N TYR A 521 22.92 -23.64 7.48
CA TYR A 521 22.72 -24.92 8.19
C TYR A 521 21.86 -25.94 7.41
N GLY A 522 21.19 -25.49 6.34
CA GLY A 522 20.47 -26.33 5.38
C GLY A 522 19.08 -26.78 5.83
N SER A 523 18.05 -26.05 5.40
CA SER A 523 16.63 -26.43 5.46
C SER A 523 16.13 -26.92 6.83
N ARG A 524 16.65 -26.32 7.92
CA ARG A 524 16.34 -26.79 9.30
C ARG A 524 14.87 -26.62 9.67
N SER A 525 14.21 -25.59 9.14
CA SER A 525 12.77 -25.37 9.35
C SER A 525 11.90 -26.45 8.67
N PHE A 526 12.31 -26.98 7.50
CA PHE A 526 11.61 -28.10 6.83
C PHE A 526 11.78 -29.42 7.59
N ILE A 527 12.98 -29.67 8.12
CA ILE A 527 13.28 -30.86 8.93
C ILE A 527 12.49 -30.82 10.25
N ALA A 528 12.42 -29.65 10.91
CA ALA A 528 11.62 -29.47 12.12
C ALA A 528 10.11 -29.67 11.88
N GLY A 529 9.63 -29.40 10.66
CA GLY A 529 8.24 -29.60 10.25
C GLY A 529 7.87 -31.02 9.78
N GLY A 530 8.83 -31.96 9.69
CA GLY A 530 8.58 -33.35 9.30
C GLY A 530 8.15 -33.56 7.83
N VAL A 531 8.62 -32.73 6.91
CA VAL A 531 8.16 -32.71 5.50
C VAL A 531 8.96 -33.66 4.61
N ASP A 532 8.27 -34.38 3.71
CA ASP A 532 8.88 -35.18 2.64
C ASP A 532 9.40 -34.27 1.52
N TYR A 533 10.69 -33.96 1.60
CA TYR A 533 11.36 -32.95 0.77
C TYR A 533 11.36 -33.28 -0.73
N ASP A 534 11.55 -34.55 -1.10
CA ASP A 534 11.61 -34.96 -2.52
C ASP A 534 10.23 -34.85 -3.18
N ARG A 535 9.19 -35.26 -2.46
CA ARG A 535 7.81 -35.12 -2.92
C ARG A 535 7.40 -33.66 -3.05
N GLU A 536 7.74 -32.82 -2.07
CA GLU A 536 7.43 -31.39 -2.14
C GLU A 536 8.14 -30.74 -3.34
N LEU A 537 9.43 -31.04 -3.56
CA LEU A 537 10.16 -30.56 -4.73
C LEU A 537 9.50 -30.95 -6.07
N ASP A 538 9.01 -32.18 -6.20
CA ASP A 538 8.29 -32.62 -7.40
C ASP A 538 6.96 -31.86 -7.58
N GLU A 539 6.18 -31.68 -6.51
CA GLU A 539 4.93 -30.91 -6.53
C GLU A 539 5.19 -29.45 -6.93
N LYS A 540 6.25 -28.82 -6.38
CA LYS A 540 6.63 -27.43 -6.72
C LYS A 540 7.19 -27.32 -8.13
N PHE A 541 7.94 -28.31 -8.60
CA PHE A 541 8.36 -28.35 -10.00
C PHE A 541 7.15 -28.41 -10.94
N GLN A 542 6.06 -29.12 -10.60
CA GLN A 542 4.86 -29.11 -11.45
C GLN A 542 4.19 -27.72 -11.53
N ILE A 543 4.20 -26.96 -10.44
CA ILE A 543 3.72 -25.57 -10.42
C ILE A 543 4.61 -24.70 -11.33
N PHE A 544 5.93 -24.77 -11.13
CA PHE A 544 6.91 -24.05 -11.95
C PHE A 544 6.77 -24.41 -13.44
N ARG A 545 6.71 -25.71 -13.73
CA ARG A 545 6.58 -26.26 -15.08
C ARG A 545 5.32 -25.76 -15.77
N LYS A 546 4.18 -25.76 -15.07
CA LYS A 546 2.91 -25.27 -15.62
C LYS A 546 2.93 -23.76 -15.83
N LYS A 547 3.53 -23.00 -14.91
CA LYS A 547 3.64 -21.54 -15.02
C LYS A 547 4.45 -21.13 -16.26
N TRP A 548 5.54 -21.84 -16.53
CA TRP A 548 6.50 -21.51 -17.59
C TRP A 548 6.35 -22.35 -18.87
N ASP A 549 5.22 -23.07 -18.99
CA ASP A 549 4.91 -23.96 -20.13
C ASP A 549 6.06 -24.89 -20.53
N LEU A 550 6.63 -25.57 -19.54
CA LEU A 550 7.79 -26.43 -19.72
C LEU A 550 7.40 -27.89 -19.97
N GLU A 551 8.24 -28.56 -20.76
CA GLU A 551 8.12 -29.99 -21.02
C GLU A 551 8.22 -30.81 -19.72
N PRO A 552 7.55 -31.97 -19.61
CA PRO A 552 7.62 -32.83 -18.42
C PRO A 552 9.04 -33.22 -18.00
N THR A 553 9.97 -33.31 -18.96
CA THR A 553 11.36 -33.69 -18.73
C THR A 553 12.30 -32.50 -18.49
N ALA A 554 11.76 -31.27 -18.37
CA ALA A 554 12.58 -30.06 -18.24
C ALA A 554 13.47 -30.07 -16.98
N ARG A 555 13.04 -30.71 -15.88
CA ARG A 555 13.86 -30.85 -14.66
C ARG A 555 15.12 -31.68 -14.89
N GLN A 556 15.02 -32.78 -15.65
CA GLN A 556 16.16 -33.66 -15.94
C GLN A 556 17.05 -33.12 -17.05
N THR A 557 16.45 -32.46 -18.04
CA THR A 557 17.17 -31.96 -19.22
C THR A 557 17.75 -30.57 -19.04
N GLY A 558 17.27 -29.80 -18.05
CA GLY A 558 17.63 -28.40 -17.84
C GLY A 558 17.08 -27.45 -18.93
N ASN A 559 16.24 -27.95 -19.85
CA ASN A 559 15.70 -27.15 -20.94
C ASN A 559 14.49 -26.32 -20.49
N LEU A 560 14.73 -25.03 -20.23
CA LEU A 560 13.69 -24.07 -19.84
C LEU A 560 13.00 -23.37 -21.03
N ASN A 561 13.24 -23.81 -22.27
CA ASN A 561 12.71 -23.15 -23.46
C ASN A 561 13.05 -21.63 -23.51
N LEU A 562 14.27 -21.27 -23.09
CA LEU A 562 14.68 -19.87 -22.90
C LEU A 562 14.49 -19.00 -24.14
N LYS A 563 14.63 -19.57 -25.34
CA LYS A 563 14.41 -18.84 -26.59
C LYS A 563 12.98 -18.29 -26.67
N GLN A 564 11.97 -19.16 -26.45
CA GLN A 564 10.57 -18.75 -26.49
C GLN A 564 10.28 -17.73 -25.37
N LEU A 565 10.78 -17.98 -24.16
CA LEU A 565 10.59 -17.07 -23.04
C LEU A 565 11.18 -15.67 -23.31
N ILE A 566 12.35 -15.59 -23.95
CA ILE A 566 12.97 -14.33 -24.37
C ILE A 566 12.13 -13.64 -25.44
N ASP A 567 11.60 -14.39 -26.42
CA ASP A 567 10.74 -13.85 -27.47
C ASP A 567 9.42 -13.28 -26.90
N ASP A 568 8.86 -13.92 -25.87
CA ASP A 568 7.66 -13.45 -25.17
C ASP A 568 7.93 -12.25 -24.24
N GLY A 569 9.14 -12.19 -23.68
CA GLY A 569 9.61 -11.11 -22.80
C GLY A 569 8.88 -11.03 -21.45
N PHE A 570 9.10 -9.93 -20.72
CA PHE A 570 8.37 -9.68 -19.47
C PHE A 570 6.94 -9.20 -19.75
N LEU A 571 5.95 -10.02 -19.36
CA LEU A 571 4.54 -9.71 -19.47
C LEU A 571 3.98 -9.34 -18.09
N PRO A 572 3.73 -8.05 -17.77
CA PRO A 572 3.32 -7.64 -16.43
C PRO A 572 2.07 -8.36 -15.91
N GLY A 573 1.09 -8.63 -16.77
CA GLY A 573 -0.14 -9.32 -16.38
C GLY A 573 0.05 -10.78 -15.93
N LEU A 574 1.19 -11.40 -16.25
CA LEU A 574 1.52 -12.78 -15.87
C LEU A 574 2.67 -12.85 -14.86
N HIS A 575 3.65 -11.95 -14.99
CA HIS A 575 4.90 -12.01 -14.27
C HIS A 575 4.98 -11.01 -13.10
N PHE A 576 4.18 -9.94 -13.08
CA PHE A 576 4.21 -9.00 -11.96
C PHE A 576 3.42 -9.55 -10.76
N HIS A 577 4.08 -9.68 -9.61
CA HIS A 577 3.45 -10.13 -8.36
C HIS A 577 3.33 -8.97 -7.37
N PRO A 578 2.14 -8.38 -7.16
CA PRO A 578 2.01 -7.24 -6.27
C PRO A 578 2.39 -7.64 -4.83
N LEU A 579 3.17 -6.78 -4.17
CA LEU A 579 3.38 -6.90 -2.71
C LEU A 579 2.14 -6.41 -1.98
N PRO A 580 1.90 -6.90 -0.74
CA PRO A 580 0.88 -6.32 0.13
C PRO A 580 1.10 -4.82 0.32
N LEU A 581 0.01 -4.05 0.47
CA LEU A 581 0.09 -2.62 0.78
C LEU A 581 0.84 -2.43 2.11
N SER A 582 1.84 -1.55 2.14
CA SER A 582 2.65 -1.30 3.34
C SER A 582 1.84 -0.73 4.51
N THR A 583 0.71 -0.08 4.23
CA THR A 583 -0.28 0.40 5.21
C THR A 583 -1.24 -0.69 5.70
N ARG A 584 -1.27 -1.86 5.05
CA ARG A 584 -2.01 -3.06 5.50
C ARG A 584 -1.12 -4.11 6.17
N VAL A 585 0.12 -3.77 6.50
CA VAL A 585 0.82 -4.50 7.56
C VAL A 585 0.28 -3.95 8.87
N GLU A 586 -0.99 -4.27 9.16
CA GLU A 586 -1.43 -4.30 10.54
C GLU A 586 -0.45 -5.23 11.24
N VAL A 587 0.21 -4.73 12.28
CA VAL A 587 0.63 -5.62 13.36
C VAL A 587 -0.66 -6.29 13.78
N LEU A 588 -0.91 -7.49 13.26
CA LEU A 588 -2.18 -8.16 13.49
C LEU A 588 -2.32 -8.30 14.99
N PRO A 589 -3.39 -7.76 15.57
CA PRO A 589 -3.54 -7.81 17.00
C PRO A 589 -3.61 -9.29 17.40
N LEU A 590 -2.97 -9.64 18.52
CA LEU A 590 -2.85 -11.04 18.97
C LEU A 590 -4.23 -11.73 18.81
N PRO A 591 -4.35 -12.86 18.07
CA PRO A 591 -5.64 -13.50 17.85
C PRO A 591 -6.38 -13.72 19.17
N SER A 592 -7.70 -13.53 19.24
CA SER A 592 -8.41 -13.49 20.54
C SER A 592 -8.19 -14.77 21.35
N TRP A 593 -8.27 -15.92 20.68
CA TRP A 593 -8.02 -17.22 21.29
C TRP A 593 -6.60 -17.38 21.86
N GLU A 594 -5.63 -16.65 21.31
CA GLU A 594 -4.24 -16.66 21.75
C GLU A 594 -4.01 -15.66 22.89
N ALA A 595 -4.64 -14.48 22.80
CA ALA A 595 -4.67 -13.50 23.89
C ALA A 595 -5.32 -14.10 25.15
N ASP A 596 -6.42 -14.84 25.00
CA ASP A 596 -7.09 -15.58 26.07
C ASP A 596 -6.14 -16.63 26.69
N ARG A 597 -5.44 -17.41 25.85
CA ARG A 597 -4.50 -18.44 26.31
C ARG A 597 -3.30 -17.87 27.07
N TRP A 598 -2.79 -16.71 26.63
CA TRP A 598 -1.69 -16.03 27.30
C TRP A 598 -2.14 -15.40 28.61
N THR A 599 -3.37 -14.88 28.66
CA THR A 599 -4.00 -14.39 29.89
C THR A 599 -4.16 -15.52 30.91
N GLU A 600 -4.71 -16.67 30.52
CA GLU A 600 -4.79 -17.86 31.39
C GLU A 600 -3.41 -18.34 31.89
N LYS A 601 -2.37 -18.19 31.06
CA LYS A 601 -1.01 -18.56 31.45
C LYS A 601 -0.40 -17.55 32.42
N ALA A 602 -0.72 -16.26 32.28
CA ALA A 602 -0.35 -15.23 33.24
C ALA A 602 -1.03 -15.46 34.59
N GLU A 603 -2.32 -15.83 34.62
CA GLU A 603 -3.05 -16.22 35.83
C GLU A 603 -2.37 -17.40 36.56
N ARG A 604 -1.84 -18.39 35.80
CA ARG A 604 -1.05 -19.49 36.40
C ARG A 604 0.27 -19.01 36.99
N PHE A 605 0.97 -18.08 36.34
CA PHE A 605 2.19 -17.51 36.89
C PHE A 605 1.92 -16.67 38.14
N TYR A 606 0.81 -15.94 38.15
CA TYR A 606 0.31 -15.22 39.30
C TYR A 606 0.02 -16.17 40.47
N ALA A 607 -0.72 -17.26 40.24
CA ALA A 607 -0.99 -18.28 41.27
C ALA A 607 0.27 -18.94 41.84
N LEU A 608 1.37 -18.96 41.08
CA LEU A 608 2.68 -19.46 41.50
C LEU A 608 3.57 -18.38 42.16
N GLY A 609 3.04 -17.18 42.43
CA GLY A 609 3.77 -16.06 43.02
C GLY A 609 4.83 -15.43 42.10
N ARG A 610 4.75 -15.66 40.79
CA ARG A 610 5.70 -15.13 39.79
C ARG A 610 5.18 -13.83 39.17
N LEU A 611 4.97 -12.81 40.01
CA LEU A 611 4.31 -11.55 39.63
C LEU A 611 4.98 -10.87 38.42
N ASP A 612 6.31 -10.69 38.41
CA ASP A 612 7.03 -10.09 37.27
C ASP A 612 6.81 -10.83 35.93
N LYS A 613 6.60 -12.16 35.99
CA LYS A 613 6.35 -12.96 34.78
C LYS A 613 4.91 -12.81 34.32
N ALA A 614 3.97 -12.76 35.25
CA ALA A 614 2.57 -12.53 34.94
C ALA A 614 2.37 -11.11 34.37
N GLU A 615 2.97 -10.09 34.99
CA GLU A 615 2.88 -8.69 34.54
C GLU A 615 3.42 -8.51 33.11
N ARG A 616 4.66 -8.95 32.84
CA ARG A 616 5.25 -8.86 31.50
C ARG A 616 4.41 -9.56 30.45
N MET A 617 3.81 -10.70 30.80
CA MET A 617 2.98 -11.48 29.89
C MET A 617 1.68 -10.75 29.55
N LEU A 618 1.02 -10.14 30.54
CA LEU A 618 -0.20 -9.37 30.32
C LEU A 618 0.08 -8.06 29.57
N ARG A 619 1.19 -7.38 29.85
CA ARG A 619 1.62 -6.22 29.05
C ARG A 619 1.88 -6.60 27.59
N ALA A 620 2.46 -7.77 27.32
CA ALA A 620 2.63 -8.28 25.97
C ALA A 620 1.29 -8.59 25.28
N VAL A 621 0.32 -9.17 26.01
CA VAL A 621 -1.05 -9.35 25.50
C VAL A 621 -1.68 -8.01 25.14
N LEU A 622 -1.60 -7.00 26.02
CA LEU A 622 -2.24 -5.69 25.82
C LEU A 622 -1.53 -4.83 24.78
N ALA A 623 -0.22 -5.02 24.56
CA ALA A 623 0.48 -4.42 23.43
C ALA A 623 -0.04 -4.94 22.09
N GLY A 624 -0.43 -6.23 22.04
CA GLY A 624 -1.05 -6.85 20.86
C GLY A 624 -2.58 -6.70 20.81
N ARG A 625 -3.26 -6.55 21.94
CA ARG A 625 -4.72 -6.42 22.07
C ARG A 625 -5.08 -5.41 23.16
N PRO A 626 -5.02 -4.10 22.87
CA PRO A 626 -5.31 -3.06 23.87
C PRO A 626 -6.74 -3.12 24.44
N ASP A 627 -7.65 -3.79 23.73
CA ASP A 627 -9.06 -4.00 24.05
C ASP A 627 -9.34 -5.29 24.85
N HIS A 628 -8.32 -6.05 25.24
CA HIS A 628 -8.50 -7.33 25.96
C HIS A 628 -8.77 -7.12 27.45
N ASP A 629 -10.02 -6.82 27.80
CA ASP A 629 -10.42 -6.40 29.15
C ASP A 629 -10.03 -7.38 30.27
N ARG A 630 -10.07 -8.70 30.04
CA ARG A 630 -9.61 -9.70 31.03
C ARG A 630 -8.12 -9.52 31.36
N ALA A 631 -7.29 -9.27 30.35
CA ALA A 631 -5.85 -9.11 30.53
C ALA A 631 -5.51 -7.76 31.18
N ALA A 632 -6.25 -6.72 30.83
CA ALA A 632 -6.15 -5.40 31.44
C ALA A 632 -6.53 -5.43 32.92
N ASN A 633 -7.63 -6.11 33.25
CA ASN A 633 -8.08 -6.30 34.63
C ASN A 633 -7.03 -7.07 35.46
N ASP A 634 -6.50 -8.18 34.93
CA ASP A 634 -5.46 -8.96 35.62
C ASP A 634 -4.16 -8.17 35.79
N LEU A 635 -3.79 -7.35 34.80
CA LEU A 635 -2.61 -6.49 34.88
C LEU A 635 -2.77 -5.44 35.98
N ALA A 636 -3.95 -4.80 36.07
CA ALA A 636 -4.25 -3.82 37.10
C ALA A 636 -4.10 -4.41 38.51
N VAL A 637 -4.61 -5.64 38.73
CA VAL A 637 -4.45 -6.34 40.02
C VAL A 637 -2.97 -6.63 40.33
N ILE A 638 -2.20 -7.08 39.33
CA ILE A 638 -0.78 -7.41 39.53
C ILE A 638 0.06 -6.16 39.79
N VAL A 639 -0.13 -5.09 39.02
CA VAL A 639 0.60 -3.83 39.18
C VAL A 639 0.29 -3.19 40.54
N TRP A 640 -0.97 -3.27 40.98
CA TRP A 640 -1.36 -2.79 42.31
C TRP A 640 -0.70 -3.59 43.44
N GLN A 641 -0.58 -4.92 43.30
CA GLN A 641 0.04 -5.78 44.31
C GLN A 641 1.56 -5.75 44.31
N ALA A 642 2.18 -5.56 43.15
CA ALA A 642 3.63 -5.58 42.98
C ALA A 642 4.29 -4.29 43.52
N ASP A 643 3.54 -3.19 43.60
CA ASP A 643 4.11 -1.91 44.01
C ASP A 643 3.99 -1.62 45.51
N SER A 644 5.13 -1.67 46.18
CA SER A 644 5.29 -1.29 47.59
C SER A 644 5.47 0.22 47.81
N ALA A 645 5.58 1.02 46.75
CA ALA A 645 5.89 2.46 46.78
C ALA A 645 4.70 3.39 46.42
N GLY A 646 3.53 2.85 46.05
CA GLY A 646 2.26 3.59 45.88
C GLY A 646 1.97 4.17 44.48
N LYS A 647 2.88 4.03 43.50
CA LYS A 647 2.72 4.43 42.09
C LYS A 647 1.91 3.43 41.24
N GLY A 648 1.94 2.14 41.57
CA GLY A 648 1.22 1.08 40.88
C GLY A 648 -0.29 1.15 41.10
N ARG A 649 -0.74 1.86 42.15
CA ARG A 649 -2.16 2.15 42.36
C ARG A 649 -2.71 3.09 41.28
N ASP A 650 -1.99 4.18 40.97
CA ASP A 650 -2.44 5.14 39.97
C ASP A 650 -2.55 4.48 38.60
N GLU A 651 -1.54 3.69 38.23
CA GLU A 651 -1.55 2.90 36.99
C GLU A 651 -2.69 1.88 36.95
N ALA A 652 -2.94 1.15 38.05
CA ALA A 652 -4.03 0.20 38.13
C ALA A 652 -5.41 0.88 37.99
N VAL A 653 -5.60 2.04 38.63
CA VAL A 653 -6.83 2.83 38.53
C VAL A 653 -7.06 3.30 37.09
N ASP A 654 -6.03 3.82 36.41
CA ASP A 654 -6.12 4.27 35.02
C ASP A 654 -6.50 3.11 34.07
N ILE A 655 -5.91 1.93 34.29
CA ILE A 655 -6.23 0.73 33.51
C ILE A 655 -7.70 0.34 33.69
N LEU A 656 -8.19 0.27 34.94
CA LEU A 656 -9.57 -0.13 35.23
C LEU A 656 -10.60 0.91 34.76
N ALA A 657 -10.29 2.21 34.89
CA ALA A 657 -11.11 3.29 34.34
C ALA A 657 -11.20 3.20 32.81
N GLY A 658 -10.11 2.83 32.15
CA GLY A 658 -10.09 2.56 30.71
C GLY A 658 -11.02 1.41 30.29
N ILE A 659 -11.12 0.34 31.09
CA ILE A 659 -12.07 -0.75 30.86
C ILE A 659 -13.51 -0.23 31.00
N LEU A 660 -13.83 0.45 32.10
CA LEU A 660 -15.18 0.94 32.38
C LEU A 660 -15.66 2.04 31.42
N ALA A 661 -14.75 2.79 30.80
CA ALA A 661 -15.09 3.73 29.73
C ALA A 661 -15.58 3.01 28.46
N ARG A 662 -15.12 1.78 28.21
CA ARG A 662 -15.50 0.95 27.06
C ARG A 662 -16.70 0.05 27.36
N ASP A 663 -16.66 -0.63 28.50
CA ASP A 663 -17.76 -1.44 29.03
C ASP A 663 -18.12 -0.98 30.45
N PRO A 664 -19.07 -0.02 30.56
CA PRO A 664 -19.51 0.46 31.86
C PRO A 664 -20.09 -0.63 32.75
N ASN A 665 -20.51 -1.78 32.22
CA ASN A 665 -21.13 -2.88 32.97
C ASN A 665 -20.14 -3.97 33.40
N ASN A 666 -18.84 -3.82 33.11
CA ASN A 666 -17.83 -4.81 33.49
C ASN A 666 -17.72 -4.91 35.02
N THR A 667 -18.22 -6.02 35.57
CA THR A 667 -18.36 -6.21 37.02
C THR A 667 -17.03 -6.41 37.73
N ASP A 668 -16.06 -7.06 37.05
CA ASP A 668 -14.76 -7.38 37.64
C ASP A 668 -13.90 -6.12 37.75
N ALA A 669 -13.88 -5.31 36.70
CA ALA A 669 -13.16 -4.04 36.71
C ALA A 669 -13.74 -3.07 37.75
N ARG A 670 -15.07 -3.00 37.87
CA ARG A 670 -15.74 -2.18 38.88
C ARG A 670 -15.43 -2.67 40.30
N TRP A 671 -15.53 -3.96 40.54
CA TRP A 671 -15.22 -4.53 41.86
C TRP A 671 -13.77 -4.26 42.26
N ASN A 672 -12.81 -4.50 41.37
CA ASN A 672 -11.39 -4.22 41.63
C ASN A 672 -11.13 -2.74 41.90
N LEU A 673 -11.78 -1.85 41.14
CA LEU A 673 -11.65 -0.40 41.36
C LEU A 673 -12.20 0.02 42.73
N GLU A 674 -13.37 -0.50 43.13
CA GLU A 674 -13.95 -0.27 44.46
C GLU A 674 -13.03 -0.76 45.59
N GLN A 675 -12.41 -1.95 45.43
CA GLN A 675 -11.42 -2.45 46.40
C GLN A 675 -10.18 -1.54 46.51
N MET A 676 -9.82 -0.85 45.43
CA MET A 676 -8.69 0.09 45.40
C MET A 676 -9.08 1.48 45.92
N GLU A 677 -10.36 1.80 46.07
CA GLU A 677 -10.87 3.07 46.63
C GLU A 677 -11.10 2.99 48.15
N GLU A 678 -11.31 1.80 48.74
CA GLU A 678 -11.41 1.65 50.19
C GLU A 678 -10.08 2.01 50.90
N PRO A 679 -10.10 2.81 51.98
CA PRO A 679 -8.90 3.05 52.78
C PRO A 679 -8.49 1.75 53.45
N VAL A 680 -7.31 1.22 53.10
CA VAL A 680 -6.71 0.04 53.74
C VAL A 680 -6.71 0.27 55.26
N GLY A 681 -7.60 -0.44 55.95
CA GLY A 681 -7.70 -0.42 57.41
C GLY A 681 -6.46 -1.06 58.02
N VAL A 682 -5.88 -0.32 58.97
CA VAL A 682 -4.77 -0.60 59.90
C VAL A 682 -4.46 -2.07 60.18
#